data_AF-A0A7S1YMQ6-F1
#
_entry.id   AF-A0A7S1YMQ6-F1
#
_cell.length_a   1.000
_cell.length_b   1.000
_cell.length_c   1.000
_cell.angle_alpha   90.00
_cell.angle_beta   90.00
_cell.angle_gamma   90.00
#
_symmetry.space_group_name_H-M   'P 1'
#
loop_
_entity.id
_entity.type
_entity.pdbx_description
1 polymer ?
#
loop_
_entity_poly.entity_id
_entity_poly.type
_entity_poly.pdbx_seq_one_letter_code
_entity_poly.pdbx_strand_id
1 'polypeptide(L)'
;MCAKGPAEAPMSAVQKRVSTIAHEVSHMWFGNLVGVQWWDGLWLKEAFASILGEDFAGSDVAEARYPGIKAATAAYLVAACSRACSADTAAATSSPVGGVTVASTDAAENAFSALTYSKGCAILGQLRQRVGVDKWRQGLQRIVKEFGWQTIKVDDFFTAMSVVEPTPGMLKEWLGEWMETRGPSVLTARYDDESRTVEVTQTASEPSGNVLRHHATVVAAFDDKMRETGRVTVLLPAAESYTLSADELADLRVGENGPAFLLANATNVTYCIEVLSDRSLQAAKASLASLEDATARCVAWRAIIDAVKAAQVSAASFVEMAVAQLPAEQSVSVLQFVSTYLTVIVTHYCPDARRSELANKVGLMALAQHEAVKDSKGSETAALTEAWLQVAINAAKNDREVAKKVGRLLSSVTERKLRWSIIQSCVMFGIKGSDKVLAAEAEKDQSSTSEKMQRTIAAGRLQDKAATFTMIKGYVTKPDPSLRSDLVWAAMAGFWTHPHRVALEPYGLAWLDHLPVAQRDYTYLFYYFRHFVPTMLVESNNFFAKFKSVATTIAAGPTSKYSATLQHKMACELSTMERLRAARAVDEVVGAKLAASWRSADKANGSRRTNGDGVADGEEGVLRIPVSADGKFDPAYLLKVLGGKPPTKEEVAAMRRRTAEKEAARRDAARAAQESRSLIDDVKAGVTDSVSNAMLREERSRVLSGRAEALAARDAALKERVELAAARSRAVAARQLAMQARESSLRAREARVVQRRAAALALAKAQAEMTAAQAAAR
;
A
#
# COMPACT_ATOMS: atom_id res chain seq x y z
N MET A 1 -9.88 13.53 -22.45
CA MET A 1 -9.25 12.95 -21.24
C MET A 1 -7.76 13.27 -21.07
N CYS A 2 -7.14 14.12 -21.90
CA CYS A 2 -5.77 14.61 -21.69
C CYS A 2 -5.74 16.12 -21.91
N ALA A 3 -5.68 16.91 -20.83
CA ALA A 3 -5.42 18.36 -20.91
C ALA A 3 -4.26 18.77 -19.99
N LYS A 4 -3.43 17.82 -19.57
CA LYS A 4 -2.20 18.05 -18.84
C LYS A 4 -1.13 17.12 -19.42
N GLY A 5 -0.01 17.70 -19.84
CA GLY A 5 1.14 16.92 -20.30
C GLY A 5 1.66 15.99 -19.20
N PRO A 6 2.53 15.03 -19.54
CA PRO A 6 3.12 14.08 -18.57
C PRO A 6 3.87 14.72 -17.39
N ALA A 7 4.15 16.04 -17.44
CA ALA A 7 4.83 16.79 -16.38
C ALA A 7 3.94 17.22 -15.20
N GLU A 8 2.61 17.03 -15.26
CA GLU A 8 1.68 17.50 -14.21
C GLU A 8 0.86 16.39 -13.52
N ALA A 9 1.07 15.11 -13.85
CA ALA A 9 0.36 14.01 -13.19
C ALA A 9 1.12 13.54 -11.93
N PRO A 10 0.44 13.19 -10.82
CA PRO A 10 1.10 12.65 -9.64
C PRO A 10 1.82 11.35 -9.98
N MET A 11 2.93 11.07 -9.29
CA MET A 11 3.81 9.95 -9.67
C MET A 11 3.15 8.58 -9.60
N SER A 12 2.19 8.37 -8.69
CA SER A 12 1.35 7.17 -8.65
C SER A 12 0.49 6.99 -9.91
N ALA A 13 0.02 8.07 -10.53
CA ALA A 13 -0.73 8.00 -11.79
C ALA A 13 0.19 7.70 -12.98
N VAL A 14 1.43 8.21 -12.97
CA VAL A 14 2.44 7.85 -13.97
C VAL A 14 2.86 6.39 -13.82
N GLN A 15 3.17 5.95 -12.60
CA GLN A 15 3.47 4.54 -12.29
C GLN A 15 2.37 3.62 -12.81
N LYS A 16 1.10 3.92 -12.50
CA LYS A 16 -0.02 3.11 -12.97
C LYS A 16 -0.07 3.01 -14.49
N ARG A 17 0.15 4.11 -15.22
CA ARG A 17 0.17 4.07 -16.70
C ARG A 17 1.35 3.26 -17.23
N VAL A 18 2.53 3.43 -16.67
CA VAL A 18 3.74 2.69 -17.07
C VAL A 18 3.55 1.20 -16.81
N SER A 19 3.10 0.82 -15.62
CA SER A 19 2.78 -0.57 -15.26
C SER A 19 1.72 -1.15 -16.21
N THR A 20 0.60 -0.46 -16.45
CA THR A 20 -0.45 -0.95 -17.37
C THR A 20 0.08 -1.15 -18.78
N ILE A 21 0.81 -0.18 -19.36
CA ILE A 21 1.36 -0.34 -20.71
C ILE A 21 2.34 -1.52 -20.76
N ALA A 22 3.22 -1.64 -19.76
CA ALA A 22 4.18 -2.73 -19.70
C ALA A 22 3.52 -4.10 -19.49
N HIS A 23 2.42 -4.16 -18.73
CA HIS A 23 1.57 -5.35 -18.56
C HIS A 23 0.99 -5.80 -19.90
N GLU A 24 0.34 -4.89 -20.64
CA GLU A 24 -0.26 -5.23 -21.94
C GLU A 24 0.79 -5.59 -23.01
N VAL A 25 1.96 -4.94 -22.98
CA VAL A 25 3.08 -5.31 -23.86
C VAL A 25 3.62 -6.70 -23.49
N SER A 26 3.66 -7.05 -22.20
CA SER A 26 4.08 -8.38 -21.76
C SER A 26 3.14 -9.49 -22.27
N HIS A 27 1.85 -9.19 -22.45
CA HIS A 27 0.90 -10.12 -23.06
C HIS A 27 1.22 -10.49 -24.52
N MET A 28 2.01 -9.67 -25.23
CA MET A 28 2.48 -10.05 -26.57
C MET A 28 3.29 -11.35 -26.54
N TRP A 29 4.01 -11.63 -25.45
CA TRP A 29 4.71 -12.90 -25.23
C TRP A 29 3.86 -13.90 -24.44
N PHE A 30 3.38 -13.51 -23.26
CA PHE A 30 2.66 -14.40 -22.33
C PHE A 30 1.15 -14.13 -22.40
N GLY A 31 0.45 -14.94 -23.20
CA GLY A 31 -0.96 -14.80 -23.51
C GLY A 31 -1.22 -14.88 -25.02
N ASN A 32 -0.51 -14.09 -25.82
CA ASN A 32 -0.72 -14.03 -27.27
C ASN A 32 0.21 -15.00 -28.03
N LEU A 33 1.53 -14.89 -27.84
CA LEU A 33 2.50 -15.78 -28.50
C LEU A 33 2.53 -17.16 -27.85
N VAL A 34 2.54 -17.22 -26.51
CA VAL A 34 2.40 -18.45 -25.73
C VAL A 34 1.06 -18.38 -25.01
N GLY A 35 0.07 -19.12 -25.51
CA GLY A 35 -1.27 -19.14 -24.95
C GLY A 35 -1.39 -20.10 -23.76
N VAL A 36 -2.48 -20.00 -23.00
CA VAL A 36 -2.84 -20.98 -21.97
C VAL A 36 -3.88 -21.94 -22.53
N GLN A 37 -3.74 -23.23 -22.27
CA GLN A 37 -4.66 -24.22 -22.85
C GLN A 37 -6.09 -24.07 -22.31
N TRP A 38 -6.22 -23.72 -21.03
CA TRP A 38 -7.50 -23.53 -20.36
C TRP A 38 -7.39 -22.52 -19.21
N TRP A 39 -8.55 -22.15 -18.64
CA TRP A 39 -8.66 -21.08 -17.63
C TRP A 39 -8.04 -21.43 -16.27
N ASP A 40 -7.80 -22.71 -15.99
CA ASP A 40 -7.00 -23.16 -14.83
C ASP A 40 -5.53 -22.71 -14.91
N GLY A 41 -5.03 -22.47 -16.13
CA GLY A 41 -3.75 -21.85 -16.42
C GLY A 41 -3.77 -20.32 -16.47
N LEU A 42 -4.87 -19.63 -16.15
CA LEU A 42 -5.01 -18.17 -16.35
C LEU A 42 -3.88 -17.36 -15.68
N TRP A 43 -3.36 -17.82 -14.54
CA TRP A 43 -2.24 -17.18 -13.86
C TRP A 43 -0.96 -17.15 -14.71
N LEU A 44 -0.72 -18.14 -15.58
CA LEU A 44 0.43 -18.16 -16.50
C LEU A 44 0.40 -16.98 -17.49
N LYS A 45 -0.78 -16.40 -17.71
CA LYS A 45 -0.96 -15.18 -18.49
C LYS A 45 -0.90 -13.95 -17.61
N GLU A 46 -1.80 -13.84 -16.64
CA GLU A 46 -2.03 -12.59 -15.91
C GLU A 46 -0.96 -12.30 -14.85
N ALA A 47 -0.44 -13.33 -14.16
CA ALA A 47 0.60 -13.15 -13.15
C ALA A 47 1.95 -12.80 -13.79
N PHE A 48 2.27 -13.42 -14.94
CA PHE A 48 3.49 -13.10 -15.70
C PHE A 48 3.47 -11.68 -16.24
N ALA A 49 2.37 -11.27 -16.87
CA ALA A 49 2.24 -9.89 -17.32
C ALA A 49 2.32 -8.89 -16.16
N SER A 50 1.74 -9.23 -15.00
CA SER A 50 1.82 -8.39 -13.80
C SER A 50 3.27 -8.23 -13.33
N ILE A 51 4.01 -9.32 -13.10
CA ILE A 51 5.39 -9.22 -12.58
C ILE A 51 6.32 -8.52 -13.58
N LEU A 52 6.19 -8.77 -14.88
CA LEU A 52 7.00 -8.12 -15.91
C LEU A 52 6.66 -6.62 -16.04
N GLY A 53 5.38 -6.26 -15.90
CA GLY A 53 4.94 -4.88 -15.89
C GLY A 53 5.50 -4.10 -14.71
N GLU A 54 5.44 -4.68 -13.51
CA GLU A 54 5.98 -4.06 -12.30
C GLU A 54 7.51 -4.04 -12.28
N ASP A 55 8.17 -5.06 -12.83
CA ASP A 55 9.63 -5.08 -13.02
C ASP A 55 10.10 -3.95 -13.93
N PHE A 56 9.38 -3.69 -15.02
CA PHE A 56 9.67 -2.56 -15.89
C PHE A 56 9.45 -1.23 -15.16
N ALA A 57 8.31 -1.07 -14.48
CA ALA A 57 8.00 0.13 -13.71
C ALA A 57 8.98 0.39 -12.55
N GLY A 58 9.58 -0.66 -11.99
CA GLY A 58 10.61 -0.61 -10.96
C GLY A 58 12.05 -0.57 -11.47
N SER A 59 12.27 -0.50 -12.80
CA SER A 59 13.60 -0.56 -13.40
C SER A 59 14.36 0.78 -13.37
N ASP A 60 15.68 0.74 -13.56
CA ASP A 60 16.51 1.94 -13.76
C ASP A 60 16.12 2.72 -15.00
N VAL A 61 15.60 2.04 -16.03
CA VAL A 61 15.14 2.68 -17.28
C VAL A 61 13.91 3.54 -17.03
N ALA A 62 12.95 3.01 -16.27
CA ALA A 62 11.76 3.76 -15.88
C ALA A 62 12.13 4.92 -14.95
N GLU A 63 13.02 4.70 -13.97
CA GLU A 63 13.49 5.73 -13.05
C GLU A 63 14.23 6.87 -13.77
N ALA A 64 15.08 6.56 -14.75
CA ALA A 64 15.76 7.57 -15.56
C ALA A 64 14.79 8.43 -16.37
N ARG A 65 13.65 7.86 -16.78
CA ARG A 65 12.60 8.57 -17.54
C ARG A 65 11.64 9.35 -16.64
N TYR A 66 11.33 8.79 -15.47
CA TYR A 66 10.34 9.26 -14.50
C TYR A 66 10.94 9.15 -13.08
N PRO A 67 11.75 10.14 -12.64
CA PRO A 67 12.35 10.11 -11.31
C PRO A 67 11.29 9.96 -10.21
N GLY A 68 11.52 9.05 -9.26
CA GLY A 68 10.59 8.70 -8.19
C GLY A 68 9.60 7.58 -8.52
N ILE A 69 9.60 7.04 -9.74
CA ILE A 69 8.70 5.95 -10.13
C ILE A 69 8.99 4.67 -9.35
N LYS A 70 10.25 4.37 -8.99
CA LYS A 70 10.57 3.19 -8.16
C LYS A 70 9.87 3.22 -6.81
N ALA A 71 9.88 4.38 -6.14
CA ALA A 71 9.18 4.54 -4.86
C ALA A 71 7.66 4.43 -5.02
N ALA A 72 7.11 4.93 -6.13
CA ALA A 72 5.70 4.75 -6.47
C ALA A 72 5.36 3.27 -6.74
N THR A 73 6.22 2.53 -7.45
CA THR A 73 6.07 1.10 -7.74
C THR A 73 6.14 0.27 -6.48
N ALA A 74 7.07 0.56 -5.57
CA ALA A 74 7.15 -0.08 -4.26
C ALA A 74 5.87 0.10 -3.43
N ALA A 75 5.39 1.34 -3.32
CA ALA A 75 4.14 1.64 -2.62
C ALA A 75 2.93 0.94 -3.27
N TYR A 76 2.90 0.86 -4.60
CA TYR A 76 1.87 0.15 -5.34
C TYR A 76 1.90 -1.36 -5.04
N LEU A 77 3.07 -2.00 -5.08
CA LEU A 77 3.24 -3.43 -4.82
C LEU A 77 2.81 -3.81 -3.41
N VAL A 78 3.19 -3.00 -2.40
CA VAL A 78 2.73 -3.20 -1.01
C VAL A 78 1.20 -3.07 -0.92
N ALA A 79 0.61 -2.08 -1.61
CA ALA A 79 -0.85 -1.94 -1.67
C ALA A 79 -1.54 -3.08 -2.44
N ALA A 80 -0.89 -3.66 -3.45
CA ALA A 80 -1.40 -4.78 -4.22
C ALA A 80 -1.39 -6.07 -3.39
N CYS A 81 -0.27 -6.39 -2.73
CA CYS A 81 -0.19 -7.44 -1.73
C CYS A 81 -1.25 -7.25 -0.65
N SER A 82 -1.47 -6.00 -0.22
CA SER A 82 -2.48 -5.69 0.77
C SER A 82 -3.89 -6.13 0.42
N ARG A 83 -4.30 -5.78 -0.81
CA ARG A 83 -5.62 -6.12 -1.32
C ARG A 83 -5.74 -7.63 -1.51
N ALA A 84 -4.69 -8.28 -2.01
CA ALA A 84 -4.66 -9.72 -2.17
C ALA A 84 -4.76 -10.46 -0.83
N CYS A 85 -3.95 -10.12 0.18
CA CYS A 85 -4.06 -10.74 1.51
C CYS A 85 -5.43 -10.52 2.14
N SER A 86 -6.05 -9.34 1.96
CA SER A 86 -7.40 -9.08 2.46
C SER A 86 -8.46 -9.97 1.78
N ALA A 87 -8.29 -10.28 0.49
CA ALA A 87 -9.14 -11.22 -0.23
C ALA A 87 -8.82 -12.68 0.12
N ASP A 88 -7.55 -13.00 0.34
CA ASP A 88 -7.08 -14.36 0.54
C ASP A 88 -7.26 -14.85 1.99
N THR A 89 -7.53 -13.94 2.94
CA THR A 89 -7.87 -14.28 4.34
C THR A 89 -9.37 -14.46 4.57
N ALA A 90 -10.20 -14.08 3.60
CA ALA A 90 -11.64 -14.28 3.69
C ALA A 90 -12.02 -15.59 2.98
N ALA A 91 -12.54 -16.57 3.73
CA ALA A 91 -12.89 -17.91 3.23
C ALA A 91 -13.72 -17.90 1.94
N ALA A 92 -14.60 -16.91 1.78
CA ALA A 92 -15.44 -16.74 0.61
C ALA A 92 -14.64 -16.36 -0.65
N THR A 93 -13.67 -15.44 -0.55
CA THR A 93 -12.86 -14.95 -1.68
C THR A 93 -11.56 -15.71 -1.90
N SER A 94 -11.06 -16.41 -0.88
CA SER A 94 -9.80 -17.13 -0.97
C SER A 94 -9.93 -18.33 -1.91
N SER A 95 -8.98 -18.45 -2.83
CA SER A 95 -8.84 -19.57 -3.77
C SER A 95 -7.36 -19.81 -4.02
N PRO A 96 -6.94 -21.05 -4.29
CA PRO A 96 -5.66 -21.31 -4.94
C PRO A 96 -5.58 -20.53 -6.26
N VAL A 97 -4.37 -20.15 -6.64
CA VAL A 97 -4.10 -19.48 -7.92
C VAL A 97 -3.95 -20.49 -9.06
N GLY A 98 -3.45 -21.68 -8.75
CA GLY A 98 -3.34 -22.83 -9.66
C GLY A 98 -4.06 -24.06 -9.11
N GLY A 99 -4.21 -25.10 -9.93
CA GLY A 99 -4.86 -26.36 -9.53
C GLY A 99 -6.38 -26.27 -9.35
N VAL A 100 -7.01 -25.18 -9.82
CA VAL A 100 -8.47 -24.97 -9.73
C VAL A 100 -9.14 -25.40 -11.02
N THR A 101 -10.07 -26.36 -10.94
CA THR A 101 -10.89 -26.75 -12.08
C THR A 101 -11.89 -25.63 -12.43
N VAL A 102 -11.79 -25.10 -13.64
CA VAL A 102 -12.71 -24.08 -14.16
C VAL A 102 -13.71 -24.74 -15.10
N ALA A 103 -14.91 -25.05 -14.58
CA ALA A 103 -15.95 -25.81 -15.30
C ALA A 103 -17.04 -24.94 -15.96
N SER A 104 -17.06 -23.63 -15.70
CA SER A 104 -18.09 -22.72 -16.22
C SER A 104 -17.53 -21.34 -16.54
N THR A 105 -18.27 -20.54 -17.31
CA THR A 105 -17.94 -19.14 -17.59
C THR A 105 -17.90 -18.30 -16.33
N ASP A 106 -18.84 -18.50 -15.40
CA ASP A 106 -18.86 -17.82 -14.10
C ASP A 106 -17.59 -18.13 -13.28
N ALA A 107 -17.13 -19.38 -13.31
CA ALA A 107 -15.89 -19.78 -12.65
C ALA A 107 -14.67 -19.12 -13.32
N ALA A 108 -14.67 -19.01 -14.65
CA ALA A 108 -13.61 -18.33 -15.39
C ALA A 108 -13.56 -16.83 -15.07
N GLU A 109 -14.71 -16.14 -15.04
CA GLU A 109 -14.80 -14.72 -14.67
C GLU A 109 -14.32 -14.48 -13.23
N ASN A 110 -14.67 -15.36 -12.29
CA ASN A 110 -14.19 -15.28 -10.91
C ASN A 110 -12.68 -15.48 -10.76
N ALA A 111 -12.04 -16.20 -11.70
CA ALA A 111 -10.59 -16.35 -11.72
C ALA A 111 -9.85 -15.04 -12.04
N PHE A 112 -10.52 -14.04 -12.66
CA PHE A 112 -9.96 -12.70 -12.84
C PHE A 112 -10.05 -11.88 -11.55
N SER A 113 -9.22 -12.22 -10.57
CA SER A 113 -9.25 -11.63 -9.23
C SER A 113 -7.88 -11.13 -8.78
N ALA A 114 -7.85 -10.33 -7.71
CA ALA A 114 -6.60 -9.89 -7.08
C ALA A 114 -5.66 -11.05 -6.70
N LEU A 115 -6.16 -12.29 -6.57
CA LEU A 115 -5.32 -13.45 -6.30
C LEU A 115 -4.49 -13.82 -7.53
N THR A 116 -5.11 -13.94 -8.71
CA THR A 116 -4.42 -14.26 -9.96
C THR A 116 -3.40 -13.19 -10.34
N TYR A 117 -3.77 -11.92 -10.18
CA TYR A 117 -2.88 -10.80 -10.50
C TYR A 117 -1.84 -10.55 -9.40
N SER A 118 -2.29 -10.15 -8.21
CA SER A 118 -1.39 -9.62 -7.17
C SER A 118 -0.72 -10.72 -6.33
N LYS A 119 -1.45 -11.77 -5.90
CA LYS A 119 -0.83 -12.92 -5.23
C LYS A 119 0.09 -13.68 -6.21
N GLY A 120 -0.38 -13.93 -7.44
CA GLY A 120 0.42 -14.52 -8.51
C GLY A 120 1.72 -13.72 -8.78
N CYS A 121 1.62 -12.39 -8.93
CA CYS A 121 2.79 -11.52 -9.11
C CYS A 121 3.78 -11.63 -7.92
N ALA A 122 3.30 -11.58 -6.68
CA ALA A 122 4.15 -11.67 -5.50
C ALA A 122 4.83 -13.05 -5.39
N ILE A 123 4.09 -14.12 -5.67
CA ILE A 123 4.60 -15.49 -5.69
C ILE A 123 5.69 -15.64 -6.76
N LEU A 124 5.47 -15.18 -8.00
CA LEU A 124 6.50 -15.22 -9.05
C LEU A 124 7.71 -14.34 -8.72
N GLY A 125 7.51 -13.19 -8.09
CA GLY A 125 8.58 -12.34 -7.58
C GLY A 125 9.46 -13.07 -6.56
N GLN A 126 8.83 -13.84 -5.67
CA GLN A 126 9.52 -14.69 -4.70
C GLN A 126 10.30 -15.83 -5.38
N LEU A 127 9.72 -16.49 -6.38
CA LEU A 127 10.42 -17.52 -7.14
C LEU A 127 11.65 -16.95 -7.83
N ARG A 128 11.52 -15.78 -8.47
CA ARG A 128 12.63 -15.07 -9.07
C ARG A 128 13.72 -14.74 -8.03
N GLN A 129 13.36 -14.32 -6.83
CA GLN A 129 14.32 -14.09 -5.73
C GLN A 129 15.06 -15.38 -5.38
N ARG A 130 14.35 -16.52 -5.31
CA ARG A 130 14.91 -17.83 -4.98
C ARG A 130 15.86 -18.36 -6.06
N VAL A 131 15.51 -18.24 -7.34
CA VAL A 131 16.32 -18.81 -8.44
C VAL A 131 17.37 -17.84 -8.99
N GLY A 132 17.21 -16.54 -8.75
CA GLY A 132 18.05 -15.47 -9.30
C GLY A 132 17.60 -14.99 -10.68
N VAL A 133 17.85 -13.72 -10.98
CA VAL A 133 17.36 -13.02 -12.18
C VAL A 133 17.85 -13.64 -13.49
N ASP A 134 19.10 -14.11 -13.54
CA ASP A 134 19.68 -14.68 -14.76
C ASP A 134 19.00 -16.00 -15.14
N LYS A 135 18.84 -16.88 -14.15
CA LYS A 135 18.12 -18.14 -14.28
C LYS A 135 16.65 -17.90 -14.62
N TRP A 136 15.99 -17.00 -13.91
CA TRP A 136 14.62 -16.58 -14.23
C TRP A 136 14.47 -16.18 -15.70
N ARG A 137 15.36 -15.29 -16.20
CA ARG A 137 15.34 -14.85 -17.60
C ARG A 137 15.55 -15.99 -18.59
N GLN A 138 16.48 -16.91 -18.32
CA GLN A 138 16.72 -18.07 -19.18
C GLN A 138 15.48 -18.97 -19.27
N GLY A 139 14.79 -19.19 -18.15
CA GLY A 139 13.54 -19.95 -18.12
C GLY A 139 12.46 -19.32 -19.00
N LEU A 140 12.24 -18.00 -18.88
CA LEU A 140 11.29 -17.27 -19.73
C LEU A 140 11.65 -17.36 -21.23
N GLN A 141 12.94 -17.19 -21.56
CA GLN A 141 13.40 -17.30 -22.95
C GLN A 141 13.17 -18.70 -23.52
N ARG A 142 13.35 -19.73 -22.70
CA ARG A 142 13.10 -21.11 -23.10
C ARG A 142 11.62 -21.35 -23.38
N ILE A 143 10.72 -20.89 -22.50
CA ILE A 143 9.27 -20.98 -22.71
C ILE A 143 8.87 -20.36 -24.06
N VAL A 144 9.32 -19.13 -24.33
CA VAL A 144 9.00 -18.42 -25.57
C VAL A 144 9.55 -19.14 -26.80
N LYS A 145 10.76 -19.73 -26.73
CA LYS A 145 11.37 -20.45 -27.85
C LYS A 145 10.72 -21.79 -28.12
N GLU A 146 10.38 -22.54 -27.08
CA GLU A 146 9.84 -23.91 -27.21
C GLU A 146 8.33 -23.91 -27.52
N PHE A 147 7.58 -22.97 -26.95
CA PHE A 147 6.11 -22.94 -27.02
C PHE A 147 5.54 -21.75 -27.81
N GLY A 148 6.38 -21.03 -28.55
CA GLY A 148 5.91 -19.94 -29.41
C GLY A 148 4.86 -20.43 -30.41
N TRP A 149 3.75 -19.70 -30.51
CA TRP A 149 2.56 -20.01 -31.32
C TRP A 149 1.78 -21.24 -30.87
N GLN A 150 1.99 -21.69 -29.63
CA GLN A 150 1.29 -22.84 -29.03
C GLN A 150 0.57 -22.43 -27.75
N THR A 151 -0.24 -23.34 -27.22
CA THR A 151 -0.80 -23.26 -25.87
C THR A 151 -0.02 -24.16 -24.93
N ILE A 152 0.14 -23.72 -23.67
CA ILE A 152 0.81 -24.50 -22.62
C ILE A 152 -0.15 -24.86 -21.50
N LYS A 153 0.09 -26.03 -20.90
CA LYS A 153 -0.40 -26.40 -19.57
C LYS A 153 0.53 -25.88 -18.49
N VAL A 154 0.04 -25.94 -17.26
CA VAL A 154 0.82 -25.71 -16.05
C VAL A 154 2.04 -26.66 -15.99
N ASP A 155 1.88 -27.94 -16.38
CA ASP A 155 2.99 -28.91 -16.42
C ASP A 155 4.07 -28.59 -17.47
N ASP A 156 3.69 -28.00 -18.60
CA ASP A 156 4.64 -27.60 -19.65
C ASP A 156 5.52 -26.45 -19.18
N PHE A 157 4.92 -25.49 -18.46
CA PHE A 157 5.67 -24.43 -17.78
C PHE A 157 6.72 -25.00 -16.82
N PHE A 158 6.37 -26.03 -16.03
CA PHE A 158 7.33 -26.68 -15.14
C PHE A 158 8.46 -27.36 -15.88
N THR A 159 8.13 -28.09 -16.95
CA THR A 159 9.13 -28.76 -17.78
C THR A 159 10.12 -27.74 -18.35
N ALA A 160 9.62 -26.59 -18.81
CA ALA A 160 10.45 -25.50 -19.31
C ALA A 160 11.33 -24.88 -18.22
N MET A 161 10.80 -24.65 -17.02
CA MET A 161 11.51 -24.02 -15.90
C MET A 161 12.42 -24.99 -15.12
N SER A 162 12.27 -26.30 -15.30
CA SER A 162 13.10 -27.30 -14.60
C SER A 162 14.61 -27.12 -14.79
N VAL A 163 15.03 -26.63 -15.97
CA VAL A 163 16.46 -26.36 -16.27
C VAL A 163 17.06 -25.24 -15.44
N VAL A 164 16.23 -24.42 -14.79
CA VAL A 164 16.68 -23.35 -13.91
C VAL A 164 16.58 -23.71 -12.43
N GLU A 165 16.18 -24.94 -12.10
CA GLU A 165 16.14 -25.42 -10.73
C GLU A 165 17.54 -25.44 -10.09
N PRO A 166 17.73 -24.83 -8.91
CA PRO A 166 18.95 -25.00 -8.14
C PRO A 166 19.04 -26.41 -7.50
N THR A 167 17.90 -27.05 -7.25
CA THR A 167 17.77 -28.38 -6.64
C THR A 167 16.58 -29.14 -7.24
N PRO A 168 16.73 -30.44 -7.55
CA PRO A 168 15.64 -31.23 -8.16
C PRO A 168 14.36 -31.22 -7.34
N GLY A 169 13.22 -30.95 -7.99
CA GLY A 169 11.89 -31.02 -7.39
C GLY A 169 11.46 -29.76 -6.63
N MET A 170 12.33 -28.75 -6.55
CA MET A 170 12.06 -27.49 -5.84
C MET A 170 10.87 -26.73 -6.43
N LEU A 171 10.73 -26.65 -7.76
CA LEU A 171 9.60 -25.92 -8.36
C LEU A 171 8.27 -26.62 -8.10
N LYS A 172 8.28 -27.96 -8.07
CA LYS A 172 7.06 -28.75 -7.80
C LYS A 172 6.58 -28.56 -6.36
N GLU A 173 7.50 -28.59 -5.40
CA GLU A 173 7.20 -28.28 -4.00
C GLU A 173 6.69 -26.84 -3.85
N TRP A 174 7.39 -25.87 -4.44
CA TRP A 174 6.99 -24.46 -4.41
C TRP A 174 5.61 -24.22 -5.04
N LEU A 175 5.27 -24.89 -6.16
CA LEU A 175 3.94 -24.82 -6.78
C LEU A 175 2.87 -25.34 -5.80
N GLY A 176 3.08 -26.54 -5.27
CA GLY A 176 2.14 -27.17 -4.34
C GLY A 176 1.89 -26.28 -3.14
N GLU A 177 2.95 -25.66 -2.60
CA GLU A 177 2.85 -24.74 -1.47
C GLU A 177 2.19 -23.41 -1.81
N TRP A 178 2.54 -22.76 -2.92
CA TRP A 178 2.14 -21.36 -3.16
C TRP A 178 0.94 -21.20 -4.07
N MET A 179 0.86 -22.03 -5.11
CA MET A 179 -0.12 -21.89 -6.17
C MET A 179 -1.36 -22.73 -5.89
N GLU A 180 -1.20 -23.94 -5.33
CA GLU A 180 -2.29 -24.90 -5.10
C GLU A 180 -2.94 -24.77 -3.72
N THR A 181 -2.46 -23.85 -2.87
CA THR A 181 -3.05 -23.60 -1.55
C THR A 181 -3.59 -22.17 -1.38
N ARG A 182 -4.49 -22.04 -0.41
CA ARG A 182 -5.19 -20.80 -0.06
C ARG A 182 -4.45 -20.03 1.05
N GLY A 183 -4.73 -18.73 1.13
CA GLY A 183 -4.32 -17.85 2.22
C GLY A 183 -2.82 -17.48 2.24
N PRO A 184 -2.47 -16.34 2.87
CA PRO A 184 -1.09 -15.93 3.09
C PRO A 184 -0.46 -16.60 4.33
N SER A 185 0.86 -16.69 4.38
CA SER A 185 1.58 -16.93 5.65
C SER A 185 1.62 -15.65 6.49
N VAL A 186 1.69 -15.79 7.81
CA VAL A 186 1.96 -14.68 8.75
C VAL A 186 3.40 -14.79 9.20
N LEU A 187 4.19 -13.72 9.07
CA LEU A 187 5.60 -13.70 9.47
C LEU A 187 5.85 -12.69 10.59
N THR A 188 6.73 -13.02 11.53
CA THR A 188 7.22 -12.09 12.57
C THR A 188 8.72 -12.29 12.76
N ALA A 189 9.50 -11.21 12.72
CA ALA A 189 10.90 -11.23 13.14
C ALA A 189 11.04 -10.72 14.58
N ARG A 190 11.72 -11.50 15.43
CA ARG A 190 11.99 -11.17 16.84
C ARG A 190 13.49 -11.25 17.11
N TYR A 191 13.98 -10.35 17.95
CA TYR A 191 15.32 -10.44 18.52
C TYR A 191 15.20 -10.97 19.94
N ASP A 192 16.00 -11.97 20.27
CA ASP A 192 16.15 -12.50 21.62
C ASP A 192 17.41 -11.91 22.25
N ASP A 193 17.24 -11.14 23.32
CA ASP A 193 18.35 -10.46 24.00
C ASP A 193 19.26 -11.45 24.77
N GLU A 194 18.75 -12.59 25.23
CA GLU A 194 19.53 -13.60 25.98
C GLU A 194 20.44 -14.39 25.05
N SER A 195 19.86 -14.96 23.99
CA SER A 195 20.63 -15.73 23.00
C SER A 195 21.34 -14.85 21.97
N ARG A 196 20.98 -13.56 21.90
CA ARG A 196 21.46 -12.58 20.91
C ARG A 196 21.21 -13.03 19.47
N THR A 197 20.10 -13.72 19.24
CA THR A 197 19.72 -14.24 17.93
C THR A 197 18.52 -13.49 17.36
N VAL A 198 18.32 -13.61 16.04
CA VAL A 198 17.07 -13.22 15.40
C VAL A 198 16.33 -14.50 15.00
N GLU A 199 15.06 -14.56 15.38
CA GLU A 199 14.14 -15.63 15.01
C GLU A 199 13.06 -15.06 14.10
N VAL A 200 12.78 -15.76 13.00
CA VAL A 200 11.61 -15.49 12.16
C VAL A 200 10.60 -16.60 12.38
N THR A 201 9.44 -16.26 12.90
CA THR A 201 8.33 -17.20 13.08
C THR A 201 7.34 -17.10 11.93
N GLN A 202 6.75 -18.24 11.59
CA GLN A 202 5.72 -18.39 10.56
C GLN A 202 4.50 -19.06 11.17
N THR A 203 3.31 -18.52 10.89
CA THR A 203 2.05 -19.22 11.12
C THR A 203 1.18 -19.19 9.87
N ALA A 204 0.28 -20.16 9.76
CA ALA A 204 -0.74 -20.16 8.72
C ALA A 204 -1.89 -19.23 9.12
N SER A 205 -2.40 -18.43 8.17
CA SER A 205 -3.64 -17.66 8.37
C SER A 205 -4.83 -18.41 7.80
N GLU A 206 -6.02 -18.28 8.40
CA GLU A 206 -7.25 -18.79 7.77
C GLU A 206 -7.46 -18.15 6.38
N PRO A 207 -7.90 -18.91 5.36
CA PRO A 207 -8.31 -20.31 5.37
C PRO A 207 -7.19 -21.30 4.95
N SER A 208 -5.91 -20.95 5.16
CA SER A 208 -4.77 -21.81 4.81
C SER A 208 -4.71 -23.11 5.63
N GLY A 209 -5.50 -23.26 6.70
CA GLY A 209 -5.37 -24.37 7.65
C GLY A 209 -4.00 -24.32 8.33
N ASN A 210 -3.23 -25.41 8.24
CA ASN A 210 -1.89 -25.55 8.84
C ASN A 210 -0.75 -25.51 7.80
N VAL A 211 -0.99 -24.96 6.61
CA VAL A 211 0.01 -24.92 5.54
C VAL A 211 1.09 -23.90 5.86
N LEU A 212 2.30 -24.38 6.13
CA LEU A 212 3.54 -23.60 6.17
C LEU A 212 4.23 -23.69 4.80
N ARG A 213 5.00 -22.65 4.44
CA ARG A 213 5.60 -22.53 3.12
C ARG A 213 7.07 -22.17 3.21
N HIS A 214 7.82 -22.54 2.19
CA HIS A 214 9.16 -22.01 1.97
C HIS A 214 9.06 -20.56 1.49
N HIS A 215 9.83 -19.66 2.09
CA HIS A 215 9.91 -18.27 1.68
C HIS A 215 11.31 -17.90 1.18
N ALA A 216 11.40 -17.17 0.08
CA ALA A 216 12.56 -16.32 -0.20
C ALA A 216 12.21 -14.88 0.20
N THR A 217 12.73 -14.42 1.34
CA THR A 217 12.42 -13.11 1.92
C THR A 217 13.68 -12.28 2.19
N VAL A 218 13.51 -11.01 2.53
CA VAL A 218 14.59 -10.13 2.99
C VAL A 218 14.28 -9.66 4.40
N VAL A 219 15.11 -10.08 5.36
CA VAL A 219 15.06 -9.61 6.74
C VAL A 219 15.96 -8.37 6.85
N ALA A 220 15.47 -7.30 7.46
CA ALA A 220 16.27 -6.09 7.69
C ALA A 220 16.19 -5.61 9.14
N ALA A 221 17.32 -5.12 9.64
CA ALA A 221 17.52 -4.64 10.99
C ALA A 221 17.82 -3.13 10.98
N PHE A 222 17.29 -2.44 11.99
CA PHE A 222 17.43 -1.00 12.13
C PHE A 222 17.78 -0.63 13.57
N ASP A 223 18.57 0.43 13.73
CA ASP A 223 18.95 0.99 15.02
C ASP A 223 17.83 1.83 15.66
N ASP A 224 18.10 2.38 16.84
CA ASP A 224 17.19 3.25 17.60
C ASP A 224 16.77 4.55 16.87
N LYS A 225 17.54 4.94 15.86
CA LYS A 225 17.28 6.08 14.97
C LYS A 225 16.63 5.65 13.66
N MET A 226 16.20 4.40 13.54
CA MET A 226 15.60 3.81 12.34
C MET A 226 16.54 3.81 11.13
N ARG A 227 17.86 3.88 11.35
CA ARG A 227 18.86 3.70 10.29
C ARG A 227 19.09 2.21 10.12
N GLU A 228 19.12 1.77 8.87
CA GLU A 228 19.37 0.37 8.57
C GLU A 228 20.79 -0.02 8.98
N THR A 229 20.90 -1.04 9.83
CA THR A 229 22.20 -1.61 10.22
C THR A 229 22.67 -2.62 9.19
N GLY A 230 21.74 -3.41 8.66
CA GLY A 230 21.98 -4.41 7.63
C GLY A 230 20.70 -5.13 7.22
N ARG A 231 20.80 -5.88 6.13
CA ARG A 231 19.74 -6.72 5.60
C ARG A 231 20.32 -8.01 5.03
N VAL A 232 19.54 -9.08 5.05
CA VAL A 232 19.94 -10.40 4.57
C VAL A 232 18.80 -11.06 3.80
N THR A 233 19.12 -11.73 2.69
CA THR A 233 18.15 -12.59 1.99
C THR A 233 18.12 -13.95 2.67
N VAL A 234 16.95 -14.36 3.14
CA VAL A 234 16.75 -15.61 3.88
C VAL A 234 15.85 -16.54 3.09
N LEU A 235 16.28 -17.81 2.98
CA LEU A 235 15.43 -18.90 2.50
C LEU A 235 14.79 -19.57 3.72
N LEU A 236 13.64 -19.07 4.14
CA LEU A 236 12.92 -19.63 5.28
C LEU A 236 12.34 -21.00 4.89
N PRO A 237 12.56 -22.05 5.71
CA PRO A 237 11.92 -23.34 5.50
C PRO A 237 10.41 -23.27 5.79
N ALA A 238 9.66 -24.26 5.31
CA ALA A 238 8.27 -24.51 5.72
C ALA A 238 8.20 -25.03 7.18
N ALA A 239 8.61 -24.20 8.14
CA ALA A 239 8.64 -24.49 9.57
C ALA A 239 8.09 -23.31 10.38
N GLU A 240 7.62 -23.58 11.60
CA GLU A 240 7.01 -22.58 12.50
C GLU A 240 8.01 -21.51 12.95
N SER A 241 9.30 -21.86 13.00
CA SER A 241 10.37 -20.97 13.41
C SER A 241 11.65 -21.27 12.62
N TYR A 242 12.42 -20.22 12.37
CA TYR A 242 13.76 -20.26 11.86
C TYR A 242 14.64 -19.23 12.57
N THR A 243 15.65 -19.70 13.31
CA THR A 243 16.71 -18.85 13.85
C THR A 243 17.75 -18.59 12.77
N LEU A 244 18.07 -17.32 12.53
CA LEU A 244 19.11 -16.94 11.57
C LEU A 244 20.44 -17.59 11.94
N SER A 245 21.15 -18.09 10.93
CA SER A 245 22.52 -18.59 11.09
C SER A 245 23.48 -17.48 11.52
N ALA A 246 24.65 -17.84 12.01
CA ALA A 246 25.67 -16.88 12.44
C ALA A 246 26.07 -15.91 11.30
N ASP A 247 26.16 -16.41 10.06
CA ASP A 247 26.50 -15.59 8.90
C ASP A 247 25.36 -14.63 8.51
N GLU A 248 24.10 -15.11 8.52
CA GLU A 248 22.94 -14.25 8.23
C GLU A 248 22.74 -13.18 9.31
N LEU A 249 22.96 -13.53 10.58
CA LEU A 249 22.92 -12.59 11.69
C LEU A 249 24.05 -11.54 11.57
N ALA A 250 25.24 -11.94 11.13
CA ALA A 250 26.36 -11.03 10.90
C ALA A 250 26.05 -10.00 9.79
N ASP A 251 25.31 -10.40 8.74
CA ASP A 251 24.88 -9.51 7.66
C ASP A 251 23.86 -8.44 8.11
N LEU A 252 23.10 -8.71 9.18
CA LEU A 252 22.24 -7.70 9.82
C LEU A 252 23.02 -6.64 10.58
N ARG A 253 24.30 -6.90 10.90
CA ARG A 253 25.22 -5.99 11.61
C ARG A 253 24.60 -5.42 12.88
N VAL A 254 23.89 -6.27 13.63
CA VAL A 254 23.25 -5.87 14.89
C VAL A 254 24.31 -5.49 15.91
N GLY A 255 24.14 -4.33 16.55
CA GLY A 255 25.04 -3.85 17.59
C GLY A 255 24.89 -4.65 18.90
N GLU A 256 25.63 -4.26 19.95
CA GLU A 256 25.59 -4.95 21.24
C GLU A 256 24.20 -4.98 21.88
N ASN A 257 23.42 -3.91 21.69
CA ASN A 257 22.06 -3.78 22.21
C ASN A 257 21.00 -4.46 21.32
N GLY A 258 21.41 -5.15 20.24
CA GLY A 258 20.50 -5.67 19.23
C GLY A 258 19.82 -4.58 18.38
N PRO A 259 18.97 -4.97 17.42
CA PRO A 259 18.20 -4.05 16.59
C PRO A 259 17.05 -3.42 17.39
N ALA A 260 16.75 -2.14 17.16
CA ALA A 260 15.55 -1.53 17.73
C ALA A 260 14.28 -1.89 16.93
N PHE A 261 14.45 -2.14 15.64
CA PHE A 261 13.36 -2.46 14.72
C PHE A 261 13.80 -3.53 13.72
N LEU A 262 12.90 -4.49 13.46
CA LEU A 262 13.07 -5.59 12.54
C LEU A 262 11.87 -5.71 11.61
N LEU A 263 12.13 -6.06 10.35
CA LEU A 263 11.15 -6.49 9.36
C LEU A 263 11.55 -7.85 8.80
N ALA A 264 10.61 -8.80 8.73
CA ALA A 264 10.82 -10.12 8.13
C ALA A 264 10.72 -10.10 6.59
N ASN A 265 10.04 -9.09 6.03
CA ASN A 265 9.84 -8.91 4.59
C ASN A 265 10.10 -7.46 4.13
N ALA A 266 11.29 -6.93 4.43
CA ALA A 266 11.65 -5.52 4.26
C ALA A 266 11.47 -4.99 2.83
N THR A 267 11.55 -5.85 1.81
CA THR A 267 11.42 -5.50 0.39
C THR A 267 10.08 -5.89 -0.21
N ASN A 268 9.12 -6.40 0.58
CA ASN A 268 7.83 -6.90 0.10
C ASN A 268 7.96 -7.98 -1.01
N VAL A 269 9.02 -8.78 -0.97
CA VAL A 269 9.32 -9.77 -2.03
C VAL A 269 8.55 -11.07 -1.83
N THR A 270 8.24 -11.43 -0.59
CA THR A 270 7.41 -12.61 -0.29
C THR A 270 5.95 -12.21 -0.05
N TYR A 271 5.03 -13.14 -0.29
CA TYR A 271 3.59 -12.95 -0.07
C TYR A 271 3.25 -13.37 1.36
N CYS A 272 3.19 -12.41 2.27
CA CYS A 272 2.86 -12.64 3.68
C CYS A 272 2.05 -11.49 4.29
N ILE A 273 1.47 -11.76 5.46
CA ILE A 273 1.07 -10.74 6.44
C ILE A 273 2.25 -10.56 7.39
N GLU A 274 2.88 -9.38 7.35
CA GLU A 274 3.92 -8.99 8.29
C GLU A 274 3.27 -8.58 9.62
N VAL A 275 3.71 -9.20 10.73
CA VAL A 275 3.35 -8.81 12.09
C VAL A 275 4.61 -8.31 12.79
N LEU A 276 4.56 -7.10 13.32
CA LEU A 276 5.67 -6.51 14.07
C LEU A 276 5.72 -7.12 15.47
N SER A 277 6.93 -7.44 15.95
CA SER A 277 7.15 -7.72 17.37
C SER A 277 6.82 -6.51 18.23
N ASP A 278 6.59 -6.69 19.54
CA ASP A 278 6.29 -5.56 20.43
C ASP A 278 7.41 -4.51 20.41
N ARG A 279 8.67 -4.95 20.41
CA ARG A 279 9.85 -4.08 20.27
C ARG A 279 9.80 -3.27 18.98
N SER A 280 9.55 -3.92 17.84
CA SER A 280 9.41 -3.24 16.54
C SER A 280 8.21 -2.29 16.49
N LEU A 281 7.07 -2.67 17.06
CA LEU A 281 5.88 -1.83 17.09
C LEU A 281 6.10 -0.56 17.91
N GLN A 282 6.83 -0.64 19.03
CA GLN A 282 7.18 0.55 19.83
C GLN A 282 8.16 1.46 19.09
N ALA A 283 9.18 0.91 18.45
CA ALA A 283 10.11 1.69 17.63
C ALA A 283 9.38 2.41 16.47
N ALA A 284 8.45 1.72 15.79
CA ALA A 284 7.64 2.31 14.75
C ALA A 284 6.74 3.45 15.26
N LYS A 285 6.12 3.30 16.44
CA LYS A 285 5.32 4.38 17.06
C LYS A 285 6.15 5.63 17.34
N ALA A 286 7.40 5.45 17.74
CA ALA A 286 8.30 6.56 18.08
C ALA A 286 8.86 7.29 16.86
N SER A 287 9.31 6.56 15.83
CA SER A 287 10.20 7.12 14.81
C SER A 287 9.99 6.60 13.39
N LEU A 288 8.85 5.99 13.03
CA LEU A 288 8.67 5.32 11.72
C LEU A 288 8.98 6.21 10.50
N ALA A 289 8.69 7.51 10.56
CA ALA A 289 8.97 8.42 9.44
C ALA A 289 10.48 8.63 9.20
N SER A 290 11.34 8.29 10.16
CA SER A 290 12.80 8.41 10.05
C SER A 290 13.46 7.24 9.31
N LEU A 291 12.73 6.14 9.10
CA LEU A 291 13.24 4.99 8.34
C LEU A 291 13.45 5.44 6.88
N GLU A 292 14.67 5.38 6.34
CA GLU A 292 14.99 6.00 5.02
C GLU A 292 14.44 5.25 3.80
N ASP A 293 14.41 3.91 3.83
CA ASP A 293 13.90 3.07 2.74
C ASP A 293 12.37 3.17 2.64
N ALA A 294 11.88 3.75 1.53
CA ALA A 294 10.44 3.95 1.30
C ALA A 294 9.65 2.64 1.21
N THR A 295 10.25 1.55 0.73
CA THR A 295 9.61 0.23 0.64
C THR A 295 9.42 -0.34 2.04
N ALA A 296 10.48 -0.34 2.85
CA ALA A 296 10.42 -0.80 4.23
C ALA A 296 9.44 0.05 5.07
N ARG A 297 9.37 1.38 4.83
CA ARG A 297 8.33 2.24 5.43
C ARG A 297 6.92 1.79 5.02
N CYS A 298 6.67 1.52 3.74
CA CYS A 298 5.39 1.00 3.27
C CYS A 298 5.04 -0.34 3.92
N VAL A 299 5.99 -1.27 4.04
CA VAL A 299 5.80 -2.57 4.71
C VAL A 299 5.48 -2.39 6.19
N ALA A 300 6.17 -1.51 6.90
CA ALA A 300 5.91 -1.22 8.31
C ALA A 300 4.51 -0.59 8.50
N TRP A 301 4.16 0.42 7.70
CA TRP A 301 2.80 1.00 7.71
C TRP A 301 1.74 -0.06 7.40
N ARG A 302 2.01 -0.93 6.42
CA ARG A 302 1.14 -2.04 6.03
C ARG A 302 0.90 -3.02 7.18
N ALA A 303 1.95 -3.42 7.90
CA ALA A 303 1.86 -4.31 9.05
C ALA A 303 0.94 -3.73 10.14
N ILE A 304 1.04 -2.43 10.41
CA ILE A 304 0.20 -1.76 11.42
C ILE A 304 -1.24 -1.62 10.93
N ILE A 305 -1.46 -1.34 9.64
CA ILE A 305 -2.80 -1.35 9.03
C ILE A 305 -3.43 -2.74 9.15
N ASP A 306 -2.69 -3.80 8.92
CA ASP A 306 -3.17 -5.17 9.08
C ASP A 306 -3.49 -5.49 10.55
N ALA A 307 -2.66 -5.02 11.49
CA ALA A 307 -2.94 -5.16 12.91
C ALA A 307 -4.25 -4.46 13.32
N VAL A 308 -4.59 -3.31 12.71
CA VAL A 308 -5.92 -2.68 12.90
C VAL A 308 -7.04 -3.55 12.34
N LYS A 309 -6.87 -4.06 11.12
CA LYS A 309 -7.86 -4.93 10.48
C LYS A 309 -8.09 -6.24 11.22
N ALA A 310 -7.04 -6.75 11.87
CA ALA A 310 -7.03 -7.96 12.68
C ALA A 310 -7.49 -7.71 14.13
N ALA A 311 -7.93 -6.50 14.48
CA ALA A 311 -8.36 -6.13 15.83
C ALA A 311 -7.25 -6.30 16.90
N GLN A 312 -5.99 -6.14 16.52
CA GLN A 312 -4.83 -6.16 17.42
C GLN A 312 -4.38 -4.74 17.81
N VAL A 313 -4.59 -3.77 16.93
CA VAL A 313 -4.32 -2.34 17.17
C VAL A 313 -5.62 -1.57 17.00
N SER A 314 -5.89 -0.62 17.89
CA SER A 314 -7.09 0.21 17.79
C SER A 314 -6.97 1.24 16.65
N ALA A 315 -8.08 1.60 16.01
CA ALA A 315 -8.08 2.62 14.95
C ALA A 315 -7.59 3.97 15.48
N ALA A 316 -7.89 4.30 16.75
CA ALA A 316 -7.38 5.51 17.38
C ALA A 316 -5.87 5.50 17.58
N SER A 317 -5.30 4.37 18.04
CA SER A 317 -3.85 4.24 18.20
C SER A 317 -3.12 4.41 16.87
N PHE A 318 -3.70 3.86 15.79
CA PHE A 318 -3.19 4.06 14.44
C PHE A 318 -3.29 5.53 13.99
N VAL A 319 -4.42 6.20 14.22
CA VAL A 319 -4.59 7.63 13.87
C VAL A 319 -3.62 8.51 14.65
N GLU A 320 -3.42 8.26 15.94
CA GLU A 320 -2.46 9.01 16.77
C GLU A 320 -1.04 8.86 16.25
N MET A 321 -0.65 7.63 15.90
CA MET A 321 0.64 7.36 15.28
C MET A 321 0.76 8.04 13.90
N ALA A 322 -0.27 7.97 13.05
CA ALA A 322 -0.27 8.61 11.75
C ALA A 322 -0.14 10.14 11.86
N VAL A 323 -0.86 10.76 12.79
CA VAL A 323 -0.78 12.21 13.06
C VAL A 323 0.60 12.61 13.59
N ALA A 324 1.25 11.77 14.39
CA ALA A 324 2.59 12.03 14.90
C ALA A 324 3.68 11.85 13.85
N GLN A 325 3.59 10.81 13.02
CA GLN A 325 4.67 10.38 12.13
C GLN A 325 4.57 10.97 10.72
N LEU A 326 3.38 11.06 10.13
CA LEU A 326 3.22 11.49 8.73
C LEU A 326 3.71 12.92 8.43
N PRO A 327 3.66 13.91 9.34
CA PRO A 327 4.22 15.24 9.09
C PRO A 327 5.69 15.25 8.65
N ALA A 328 6.47 14.24 9.06
CA ALA A 328 7.87 14.11 8.68
C ALA A 328 8.08 13.37 7.34
N GLU A 329 7.04 12.76 6.76
CA GLU A 329 7.14 12.01 5.51
C GLU A 329 7.41 12.92 4.31
N GLN A 330 8.43 12.59 3.54
CA GLN A 330 8.86 13.35 2.36
C GLN A 330 8.49 12.66 1.05
N SER A 331 8.19 11.35 1.08
CA SER A 331 7.77 10.59 -0.09
C SER A 331 6.27 10.77 -0.34
N VAL A 332 5.94 11.43 -1.45
CA VAL A 332 4.55 11.57 -1.94
C VAL A 332 3.89 10.20 -2.09
N SER A 333 4.63 9.19 -2.57
CA SER A 333 4.10 7.84 -2.78
C SER A 333 3.73 7.14 -1.48
N VAL A 334 4.57 7.28 -0.43
CA VAL A 334 4.28 6.73 0.89
C VAL A 334 3.10 7.46 1.52
N LEU A 335 3.07 8.80 1.45
CA LEU A 335 1.95 9.60 1.95
C LEU A 335 0.63 9.22 1.29
N GLN A 336 0.60 9.05 -0.03
CA GLN A 336 -0.60 8.63 -0.77
C GLN A 336 -1.04 7.21 -0.39
N PHE A 337 -0.09 6.29 -0.22
CA PHE A 337 -0.34 4.95 0.28
C PHE A 337 -1.02 4.99 1.65
N VAL A 338 -0.39 5.63 2.65
CA VAL A 338 -0.93 5.69 4.02
C VAL A 338 -2.26 6.43 4.07
N SER A 339 -2.40 7.55 3.34
CA SER A 339 -3.63 8.35 3.28
C SER A 339 -4.85 7.54 2.82
N THR A 340 -4.65 6.65 1.86
CA THR A 340 -5.72 5.75 1.37
C THR A 340 -6.26 4.88 2.50
N TYR A 341 -5.38 4.26 3.29
CA TYR A 341 -5.79 3.42 4.42
C TYR A 341 -6.24 4.23 5.63
N LEU A 342 -5.68 5.41 5.88
CA LEU A 342 -6.12 6.32 6.93
C LEU A 342 -7.59 6.72 6.72
N THR A 343 -7.97 7.01 5.47
CA THR A 343 -9.37 7.28 5.11
C THR A 343 -10.26 6.07 5.38
N VAL A 344 -9.83 4.87 4.98
CA VAL A 344 -10.57 3.62 5.20
C VAL A 344 -10.73 3.31 6.70
N ILE A 345 -9.67 3.47 7.48
CA ILE A 345 -9.66 3.20 8.92
C ILE A 345 -10.58 4.17 9.66
N VAL A 346 -10.45 5.47 9.42
CA VAL A 346 -11.33 6.48 10.03
C VAL A 346 -12.80 6.25 9.63
N THR A 347 -13.05 5.95 8.36
CA THR A 347 -14.43 5.77 7.88
C THR A 347 -15.05 4.49 8.42
N HIS A 348 -14.40 3.34 8.22
CA HIS A 348 -15.00 2.02 8.43
C HIS A 348 -14.60 1.34 9.74
N TYR A 349 -13.36 1.51 10.22
CA TYR A 349 -12.84 0.78 11.39
C TYR A 349 -12.97 1.56 12.69
N CYS A 350 -13.09 2.89 12.64
CA CYS A 350 -13.37 3.70 13.81
C CYS A 350 -14.83 3.53 14.27
N PRO A 351 -15.08 3.37 15.58
CA PRO A 351 -16.43 3.42 16.13
C PRO A 351 -17.16 4.73 15.78
N ASP A 352 -18.49 4.68 15.62
CA ASP A 352 -19.29 5.85 15.23
C ASP A 352 -19.09 7.03 16.19
N ALA A 353 -19.04 6.76 17.50
CA ALA A 353 -18.89 7.76 18.55
C ALA A 353 -17.57 8.55 18.49
N ARG A 354 -16.52 8.00 17.87
CA ARG A 354 -15.17 8.60 17.82
C ARG A 354 -14.75 9.06 16.44
N ARG A 355 -15.53 8.75 15.41
CA ARG A 355 -15.17 9.02 14.02
C ARG A 355 -14.91 10.50 13.75
N SER A 356 -15.79 11.38 14.23
CA SER A 356 -15.64 12.83 14.02
C SER A 356 -14.37 13.34 14.72
N GLU A 357 -14.11 12.90 15.96
CA GLU A 357 -12.92 13.27 16.74
C GLU A 357 -11.62 12.89 16.00
N LEU A 358 -11.53 11.63 15.55
CA LEU A 358 -10.33 11.15 14.85
C LEU A 358 -10.19 11.78 13.45
N ALA A 359 -11.29 11.94 12.71
CA ALA A 359 -11.29 12.65 11.44
C ALA A 359 -10.85 14.11 11.62
N ASN A 360 -11.26 14.77 12.70
CA ASN A 360 -10.84 16.12 13.03
C ASN A 360 -9.32 16.19 13.25
N LYS A 361 -8.75 15.30 14.07
CA LYS A 361 -7.29 15.19 14.28
C LYS A 361 -6.52 15.05 12.96
N VAL A 362 -6.94 14.13 12.10
CA VAL A 362 -6.33 13.92 10.77
C VAL A 362 -6.48 15.17 9.89
N GLY A 363 -7.67 15.76 9.83
CA GLY A 363 -7.95 16.91 8.99
C GLY A 363 -7.17 18.16 9.39
N LEU A 364 -7.05 18.43 10.69
CA LEU A 364 -6.26 19.56 11.20
C LEU A 364 -4.77 19.39 10.93
N MET A 365 -4.22 18.20 11.16
CA MET A 365 -2.83 17.87 10.83
C MET A 365 -2.56 18.05 9.32
N ALA A 366 -3.44 17.51 8.47
CA ALA A 366 -3.29 17.61 7.03
C ALA A 366 -3.40 19.07 6.51
N LEU A 367 -4.31 19.87 7.07
CA LEU A 367 -4.42 21.30 6.75
C LEU A 367 -3.18 22.08 7.18
N ALA A 368 -2.63 21.79 8.35
CA ALA A 368 -1.40 22.42 8.83
C ALA A 368 -0.21 22.08 7.92
N GLN A 369 -0.10 20.82 7.47
CA GLN A 369 0.94 20.40 6.54
C GLN A 369 0.76 21.02 5.14
N HIS A 370 -0.47 21.04 4.63
CA HIS A 370 -0.79 21.73 3.38
C HIS A 370 -0.35 23.20 3.42
N GLU A 371 -0.69 23.90 4.50
CA GLU A 371 -0.30 25.30 4.72
C GLU A 371 1.21 25.49 4.82
N ALA A 372 1.92 24.56 5.47
CA ALA A 372 3.37 24.63 5.63
C ALA A 372 4.14 24.49 4.32
N VAL A 373 3.59 23.76 3.34
CA VAL A 373 4.30 23.48 2.07
C VAL A 373 3.79 24.29 0.87
N LYS A 374 2.59 24.89 0.94
CA LYS A 374 1.91 25.51 -0.22
C LYS A 374 2.71 26.60 -0.96
N ASP A 375 3.55 27.34 -0.24
CA ASP A 375 4.31 28.47 -0.80
C ASP A 375 5.71 28.05 -1.29
N SER A 376 6.10 26.79 -1.09
CA SER A 376 7.41 26.31 -1.54
C SER A 376 7.41 26.04 -3.04
N LYS A 377 8.52 26.37 -3.70
CA LYS A 377 8.69 26.24 -5.15
C LYS A 377 9.28 24.88 -5.49
N GLY A 378 8.65 24.15 -6.42
CA GLY A 378 9.15 22.87 -6.94
C GLY A 378 8.01 21.90 -7.30
N SER A 379 8.25 21.01 -8.27
CA SER A 379 7.24 20.00 -8.68
C SER A 379 6.93 18.99 -7.57
N GLU A 380 7.94 18.58 -6.80
CA GLU A 380 7.77 17.67 -5.66
C GLU A 380 6.96 18.31 -4.53
N THR A 381 7.24 19.58 -4.22
CA THR A 381 6.46 20.33 -3.23
C THR A 381 5.01 20.48 -3.66
N ALA A 382 4.75 20.80 -4.93
CA ALA A 382 3.38 20.89 -5.45
C ALA A 382 2.62 19.55 -5.28
N ALA A 383 3.27 18.42 -5.53
CA ALA A 383 2.68 17.10 -5.33
C ALA A 383 2.40 16.80 -3.84
N LEU A 384 3.28 17.22 -2.92
CA LEU A 384 3.04 17.14 -1.48
C LEU A 384 1.88 18.04 -1.03
N THR A 385 1.81 19.28 -1.53
CA THR A 385 0.71 20.22 -1.24
C THR A 385 -0.65 19.63 -1.64
N GLU A 386 -0.72 19.02 -2.82
CA GLU A 386 -1.93 18.34 -3.30
C GLU A 386 -2.25 17.09 -2.48
N ALA A 387 -1.25 16.27 -2.14
CA ALA A 387 -1.43 15.07 -1.34
C ALA A 387 -1.97 15.40 0.07
N TRP A 388 -1.45 16.44 0.73
CA TRP A 388 -1.94 16.90 2.03
C TRP A 388 -3.37 17.45 1.95
N LEU A 389 -3.67 18.23 0.90
CA LEU A 389 -5.03 18.70 0.67
C LEU A 389 -6.01 17.52 0.48
N GLN A 390 -5.61 16.50 -0.26
CA GLN A 390 -6.42 15.29 -0.46
C GLN A 390 -6.67 14.54 0.86
N VAL A 391 -5.69 14.47 1.77
CA VAL A 391 -5.86 13.91 3.12
C VAL A 391 -6.90 14.72 3.91
N ALA A 392 -6.80 16.06 3.89
CA ALA A 392 -7.75 16.93 4.56
C ALA A 392 -9.17 16.81 3.99
N ILE A 393 -9.31 16.73 2.67
CA ILE A 393 -10.60 16.51 1.98
C ILE A 393 -11.23 15.17 2.36
N ASN A 394 -10.43 14.11 2.49
CA ASN A 394 -10.94 12.81 2.90
C ASN A 394 -11.38 12.81 4.37
N ALA A 395 -10.64 13.49 5.25
CA ALA A 395 -11.05 13.72 6.63
C ALA A 395 -12.35 14.55 6.72
N ALA A 396 -12.52 15.56 5.86
CA ALA A 396 -13.71 16.40 5.79
C ALA A 396 -15.02 15.63 5.50
N LYS A 397 -14.94 14.41 4.95
CA LYS A 397 -16.13 13.56 4.74
C LYS A 397 -16.70 13.01 6.04
N ASN A 398 -15.94 13.08 7.13
CA ASN A 398 -16.27 12.50 8.43
C ASN A 398 -16.32 13.53 9.57
N ASP A 399 -15.94 14.79 9.33
CA ASP A 399 -15.97 15.86 10.34
C ASP A 399 -16.43 17.20 9.76
N ARG A 400 -17.41 17.82 10.43
CA ARG A 400 -18.05 19.07 9.99
C ARG A 400 -17.10 20.27 10.02
N GLU A 401 -16.23 20.37 11.03
CA GLU A 401 -15.33 21.52 11.17
C GLU A 401 -14.19 21.46 10.15
N VAL A 402 -13.66 20.27 9.86
CA VAL A 402 -12.72 20.07 8.76
C VAL A 402 -13.39 20.40 7.42
N ALA A 403 -14.63 19.98 7.18
CA ALA A 403 -15.38 20.37 5.98
C ALA A 403 -15.52 21.89 5.81
N LYS A 404 -15.82 22.62 6.88
CA LYS A 404 -15.84 24.10 6.86
C LYS A 404 -14.48 24.68 6.50
N LYS A 405 -13.39 24.19 7.09
CA LYS A 405 -12.03 24.70 6.86
C LYS A 405 -11.57 24.45 5.43
N VAL A 406 -11.74 23.22 4.94
CA VAL A 406 -11.42 22.85 3.56
C VAL A 406 -12.31 23.60 2.56
N GLY A 407 -13.58 23.83 2.87
CA GLY A 407 -14.50 24.62 2.04
C GLY A 407 -14.02 26.04 1.75
N ARG A 408 -13.29 26.67 2.68
CA ARG A 408 -12.69 28.01 2.48
C ARG A 408 -11.57 28.01 1.44
N LEU A 409 -10.95 26.85 1.18
CA LEU A 409 -9.89 26.71 0.19
C LEU A 409 -10.44 26.49 -1.23
N LEU A 410 -11.76 26.32 -1.40
CA LEU A 410 -12.33 25.96 -2.70
C LEU A 410 -11.95 26.93 -3.83
N SER A 411 -11.85 28.23 -3.56
CA SER A 411 -11.49 29.22 -4.58
C SER A 411 -10.03 29.10 -5.05
N SER A 412 -9.12 28.58 -4.22
CA SER A 412 -7.70 28.42 -4.57
C SER A 412 -7.38 27.06 -5.21
N VAL A 413 -8.33 26.11 -5.19
CA VAL A 413 -8.13 24.77 -5.75
C VAL A 413 -8.55 24.73 -7.22
N THR A 414 -7.62 24.40 -8.11
CA THR A 414 -7.87 24.30 -9.55
C THR A 414 -8.15 22.88 -10.02
N GLU A 415 -7.68 21.86 -9.28
CA GLU A 415 -7.88 20.46 -9.64
C GLU A 415 -9.36 20.06 -9.49
N ARG A 416 -9.97 19.64 -10.59
CA ARG A 416 -11.41 19.43 -10.73
C ARG A 416 -11.97 18.39 -9.74
N LYS A 417 -11.31 17.24 -9.57
CA LYS A 417 -11.79 16.18 -8.67
C LYS A 417 -11.72 16.62 -7.22
N LEU A 418 -10.68 17.36 -6.83
CA LEU A 418 -10.56 17.94 -5.51
C LEU A 418 -11.69 18.94 -5.25
N ARG A 419 -11.97 19.87 -6.18
CA ARG A 419 -13.08 20.83 -6.06
C ARG A 419 -14.42 20.13 -5.79
N TRP A 420 -14.78 19.14 -6.60
CA TRP A 420 -16.00 18.35 -6.39
C TRP A 420 -16.02 17.60 -5.05
N SER A 421 -14.88 17.08 -4.60
CA SER A 421 -14.77 16.41 -3.31
C SER A 421 -14.93 17.37 -2.12
N ILE A 422 -14.43 18.61 -2.24
CA ILE A 422 -14.65 19.67 -1.25
C ILE A 422 -16.14 20.01 -1.15
N ILE A 423 -16.78 20.22 -2.31
CA ILE A 423 -18.20 20.55 -2.40
C ILE A 423 -19.04 19.42 -1.80
N GLN A 424 -18.72 18.17 -2.12
CA GLN A 424 -19.39 17.01 -1.52
C GLN A 424 -19.33 17.09 0.01
N SER A 425 -18.15 17.21 0.62
CA SER A 425 -18.02 17.30 2.07
C SER A 425 -18.83 18.47 2.65
N CYS A 426 -18.83 19.64 2.01
CA CYS A 426 -19.60 20.80 2.48
C CYS A 426 -21.11 20.59 2.41
N VAL A 427 -21.63 20.04 1.31
CA VAL A 427 -23.06 19.80 1.12
C VAL A 427 -23.56 18.72 2.08
N MET A 428 -22.78 17.66 2.27
CA MET A 428 -23.13 16.55 3.18
C MET A 428 -23.32 16.96 4.63
N PHE A 429 -22.59 17.99 5.08
CA PHE A 429 -22.71 18.55 6.43
C PHE A 429 -23.61 19.81 6.51
N GLY A 430 -24.30 20.15 5.41
CA GLY A 430 -25.18 21.32 5.36
C GLY A 430 -24.46 22.64 5.66
N ILE A 431 -23.22 22.81 5.17
CA ILE A 431 -22.48 24.06 5.37
C ILE A 431 -23.19 25.20 4.65
N LYS A 432 -23.42 26.32 5.34
CA LYS A 432 -24.18 27.47 4.82
C LYS A 432 -23.62 27.92 3.46
N GLY A 433 -24.49 28.00 2.45
CA GLY A 433 -24.14 28.43 1.09
C GLY A 433 -23.59 27.33 0.18
N SER A 434 -23.35 26.12 0.68
CA SER A 434 -22.81 25.00 -0.12
C SER A 434 -23.68 24.58 -1.30
N ASP A 435 -25.01 24.70 -1.20
CA ASP A 435 -25.92 24.42 -2.32
C ASP A 435 -25.77 25.42 -3.48
N LYS A 436 -25.54 26.71 -3.17
CA LYS A 436 -25.24 27.72 -4.20
C LYS A 436 -23.91 27.45 -4.88
N VAL A 437 -22.91 27.03 -4.10
CA VAL A 437 -21.60 26.65 -4.62
C VAL A 437 -21.69 25.41 -5.52
N LEU A 438 -22.50 24.41 -5.12
CA LEU A 438 -22.76 23.22 -5.94
C LEU A 438 -23.37 23.60 -7.29
N ALA A 439 -24.42 24.43 -7.29
CA ALA A 439 -25.07 24.89 -8.51
C ALA A 439 -24.09 25.65 -9.44
N ALA A 440 -23.31 26.58 -8.87
CA ALA A 440 -22.31 27.32 -9.62
C ALA A 440 -21.17 26.44 -10.18
N GLU A 441 -20.75 25.39 -9.47
CA GLU A 441 -19.76 24.44 -9.98
C GLU A 441 -20.34 23.55 -11.09
N ALA A 442 -21.60 23.14 -10.96
CA ALA A 442 -22.30 22.35 -11.98
C ALA A 442 -22.47 23.13 -13.30
N GLU A 443 -22.68 24.45 -13.23
CA GLU A 443 -22.69 25.32 -14.43
C GLU A 443 -21.32 25.42 -15.10
N LYS A 444 -20.23 25.43 -14.30
CA LYS A 444 -18.85 25.54 -14.79
C LYS A 444 -18.31 24.23 -15.38
N ASP A 445 -18.69 23.09 -14.82
CA ASP A 445 -18.22 21.77 -15.24
C ASP A 445 -19.38 20.93 -15.75
N GLN A 446 -19.55 20.89 -17.06
CA GLN A 446 -20.57 20.07 -17.74
C GLN A 446 -20.02 18.71 -18.20
N SER A 447 -18.93 18.23 -17.59
CA SER A 447 -18.38 16.92 -17.93
C SER A 447 -19.19 15.76 -17.35
N SER A 448 -19.07 14.58 -17.94
CA SER A 448 -19.64 13.34 -17.39
C SER A 448 -19.14 13.01 -15.97
N THR A 449 -17.99 13.56 -15.56
CA THR A 449 -17.49 13.42 -14.19
C THR A 449 -18.30 14.29 -13.21
N SER A 450 -18.62 15.52 -13.61
CA SER A 450 -19.50 16.40 -12.83
C SER A 450 -20.87 15.78 -12.62
N GLU A 451 -21.50 15.22 -13.65
CA GLU A 451 -22.80 14.55 -13.51
C GLU A 451 -22.78 13.42 -12.47
N LYS A 452 -21.71 12.61 -12.46
CA LYS A 452 -21.52 11.56 -11.46
C LYS A 452 -21.38 12.15 -10.06
N MET A 453 -20.55 13.18 -9.89
CA MET A 453 -20.36 13.83 -8.60
C MET A 453 -21.65 14.47 -8.09
N GLN A 454 -22.42 15.14 -8.95
CA GLN A 454 -23.74 15.69 -8.62
C GLN A 454 -24.70 14.59 -8.15
N ARG A 455 -24.72 13.42 -8.83
CA ARG A 455 -25.53 12.27 -8.41
C ARG A 455 -25.08 11.69 -7.08
N THR A 456 -23.78 11.56 -6.85
CA THR A 456 -23.21 11.13 -5.56
C THR A 456 -23.59 12.09 -4.43
N ILE A 457 -23.50 13.40 -4.66
CA ILE A 457 -23.85 14.44 -3.68
C ILE A 457 -25.35 14.42 -3.36
N ALA A 458 -26.20 14.37 -4.39
CA ALA A 458 -27.64 14.26 -4.22
C ALA A 458 -28.01 13.01 -3.42
N ALA A 459 -27.49 11.84 -3.80
CA ALA A 459 -27.72 10.60 -3.08
C ALA A 459 -27.22 10.63 -1.63
N GLY A 460 -26.25 11.49 -1.33
CA GLY A 460 -25.70 11.69 0.00
C GLY A 460 -26.60 12.49 0.94
N ARG A 461 -27.41 13.42 0.42
CA ARG A 461 -28.30 14.28 1.20
C ARG A 461 -29.42 13.51 1.88
N LEU A 462 -29.80 13.94 3.09
CA LEU A 462 -30.85 13.27 3.87
C LEU A 462 -32.23 13.38 3.20
N GLN A 463 -32.58 14.56 2.68
CA GLN A 463 -33.86 14.80 2.02
C GLN A 463 -34.06 13.96 0.74
N ASP A 464 -32.97 13.54 0.10
CA ASP A 464 -33.00 12.84 -1.19
C ASP A 464 -32.92 11.31 -1.03
N LYS A 465 -32.75 10.79 0.20
CA LYS A 465 -32.54 9.34 0.45
C LYS A 465 -33.72 8.49 -0.04
N ALA A 466 -34.96 8.87 0.28
CA ALA A 466 -36.13 8.07 -0.05
C ALA A 466 -36.31 7.93 -1.57
N ALA A 467 -36.22 9.05 -2.29
CA ALA A 467 -36.28 9.07 -3.75
C ALA A 467 -35.11 8.28 -4.38
N THR A 468 -33.89 8.49 -3.88
CA THR A 468 -32.69 7.79 -4.38
C THR A 468 -32.78 6.28 -4.15
N PHE A 469 -33.21 5.84 -2.96
CA PHE A 469 -33.37 4.42 -2.65
C PHE A 469 -34.43 3.77 -3.55
N THR A 470 -35.53 4.48 -3.81
CA THR A 470 -36.61 4.02 -4.71
C THR A 470 -36.11 3.86 -6.14
N MET A 471 -35.37 4.85 -6.66
CA MET A 471 -34.74 4.79 -7.98
C MET A 471 -33.75 3.61 -8.07
N ILE A 472 -32.87 3.46 -7.09
CA ILE A 472 -31.91 2.35 -7.06
C ILE A 472 -32.67 1.03 -7.05
N LYS A 473 -33.61 0.84 -6.11
CA LYS A 473 -34.44 -0.36 -6.00
C LYS A 473 -35.17 -0.67 -7.31
N GLY A 474 -35.79 0.33 -7.94
CA GLY A 474 -36.49 0.17 -9.22
C GLY A 474 -35.56 -0.34 -10.33
N TYR A 475 -34.43 0.34 -10.53
CA TYR A 475 -33.39 -0.06 -11.49
C TYR A 475 -32.88 -1.49 -11.21
N VAL A 476 -32.71 -1.80 -9.93
CA VAL A 476 -32.24 -3.09 -9.45
C VAL A 476 -33.27 -4.16 -9.80
N THR A 477 -34.55 -3.99 -9.47
CA THR A 477 -35.62 -4.96 -9.77
C THR A 477 -35.85 -5.13 -11.27
N LYS A 478 -35.88 -4.05 -12.05
CA LYS A 478 -36.05 -4.07 -13.51
C LYS A 478 -35.20 -2.95 -14.12
N PRO A 479 -34.13 -3.25 -14.87
CA PRO A 479 -33.27 -2.22 -15.43
C PRO A 479 -34.12 -1.38 -16.37
N ASP A 480 -34.05 -0.07 -16.17
CA ASP A 480 -34.62 0.88 -17.10
C ASP A 480 -33.52 1.22 -18.12
N PRO A 481 -33.65 0.82 -19.40
CA PRO A 481 -32.65 1.12 -20.42
C PRO A 481 -32.46 2.63 -20.66
N SER A 482 -33.41 3.47 -20.24
CA SER A 482 -33.28 4.92 -20.31
C SER A 482 -32.36 5.49 -19.23
N LEU A 483 -32.06 4.72 -18.17
CA LEU A 483 -31.15 5.12 -17.10
C LEU A 483 -29.72 4.71 -17.42
N ARG A 484 -28.83 5.70 -17.40
CA ARG A 484 -27.38 5.49 -17.54
C ARG A 484 -26.84 4.79 -16.29
N SER A 485 -26.30 3.60 -16.48
CA SER A 485 -25.73 2.75 -15.42
C SER A 485 -24.69 3.47 -14.57
N ASP A 486 -23.76 4.19 -15.19
CA ASP A 486 -22.71 4.94 -14.50
C ASP A 486 -23.23 6.00 -13.52
N LEU A 487 -24.40 6.59 -13.78
CA LEU A 487 -25.05 7.55 -12.88
C LEU A 487 -25.77 6.88 -11.72
N VAL A 488 -26.39 5.73 -11.95
CA VAL A 488 -26.99 4.93 -10.88
C VAL A 488 -25.90 4.44 -9.91
N TRP A 489 -24.71 4.07 -10.42
CA TRP A 489 -23.62 3.58 -9.57
C TRP A 489 -23.03 4.73 -8.74
N ALA A 490 -22.97 5.93 -9.34
CA ALA A 490 -22.58 7.14 -8.63
C ALA A 490 -23.58 7.48 -7.50
N ALA A 491 -24.87 7.26 -7.71
CA ALA A 491 -25.89 7.42 -6.67
C ALA A 491 -25.73 6.36 -5.56
N MET A 492 -25.52 5.08 -5.91
CA MET A 492 -25.23 4.02 -4.94
C MET A 492 -24.03 4.38 -4.05
N ALA A 493 -22.92 4.82 -4.67
CA ALA A 493 -21.70 5.19 -3.96
C ALA A 493 -21.89 6.39 -3.01
N GLY A 494 -22.79 7.31 -3.32
CA GLY A 494 -23.13 8.45 -2.46
C GLY A 494 -24.09 8.11 -1.32
N PHE A 495 -24.88 7.05 -1.47
CA PHE A 495 -26.01 6.78 -0.58
C PHE A 495 -25.61 6.55 0.89
N TRP A 496 -24.49 5.87 1.16
CA TRP A 496 -24.08 5.56 2.54
C TRP A 496 -23.19 6.64 3.18
N THR A 497 -22.93 7.75 2.49
CA THR A 497 -21.96 8.77 2.91
C THR A 497 -22.49 9.77 3.95
N HIS A 498 -23.73 9.64 4.41
CA HIS A 498 -24.34 10.60 5.33
C HIS A 498 -23.73 10.54 6.74
N PRO A 499 -23.46 11.69 7.40
CA PRO A 499 -22.88 11.72 8.74
C PRO A 499 -23.77 11.09 9.83
N HIS A 500 -25.09 11.28 9.74
CA HIS A 500 -26.04 10.70 10.70
C HIS A 500 -26.44 9.28 10.27
N ARG A 501 -25.77 8.26 10.82
CA ARG A 501 -25.96 6.85 10.42
C ARG A 501 -27.23 6.20 10.93
N VAL A 502 -27.74 6.62 12.08
CA VAL A 502 -29.02 6.14 12.63
C VAL A 502 -30.16 6.33 11.61
N ALA A 503 -30.14 7.46 10.88
CA ALA A 503 -31.11 7.74 9.83
C ALA A 503 -31.01 6.82 8.59
N LEU A 504 -29.91 6.06 8.46
CA LEU A 504 -29.68 5.13 7.35
C LEU A 504 -30.16 3.71 7.65
N GLU A 505 -30.42 3.37 8.91
CA GLU A 505 -30.78 2.01 9.33
C GLU A 505 -32.04 1.46 8.64
N PRO A 506 -33.15 2.22 8.49
CA PRO A 506 -34.32 1.74 7.77
C PRO A 506 -34.01 1.32 6.33
N TYR A 507 -33.12 2.04 5.65
CA TYR A 507 -32.69 1.72 4.30
C TYR A 507 -31.78 0.49 4.24
N GLY A 508 -30.95 0.27 5.26
CA GLY A 508 -30.15 -0.95 5.38
C GLY A 508 -31.02 -2.20 5.60
N LEU A 509 -32.05 -2.09 6.44
CA LEU A 509 -33.01 -3.17 6.65
C LEU A 509 -33.83 -3.46 5.39
N ALA A 510 -34.27 -2.43 4.68
CA ALA A 510 -34.97 -2.56 3.39
C ALA A 510 -34.05 -3.12 2.29
N TRP A 511 -32.76 -2.76 2.29
CA TRP A 511 -31.77 -3.31 1.38
C TRP A 511 -31.68 -4.83 1.51
N LEU A 512 -31.69 -5.36 2.75
CA LEU A 512 -31.71 -6.79 3.02
C LEU A 512 -32.97 -7.49 2.48
N ASP A 513 -34.14 -6.84 2.60
CA ASP A 513 -35.41 -7.37 2.08
C ASP A 513 -35.45 -7.37 0.53
N HIS A 514 -34.59 -6.60 -0.11
CA HIS A 514 -34.49 -6.46 -1.56
C HIS A 514 -33.26 -7.13 -2.17
N LEU A 515 -32.58 -8.02 -1.43
CA LEU A 515 -31.51 -8.86 -1.97
C LEU A 515 -31.91 -9.95 -2.99
N PRO A 516 -33.19 -10.37 -3.21
CA PRO A 516 -33.47 -11.42 -4.19
C PRO A 516 -33.29 -11.02 -5.67
N VAL A 517 -32.60 -9.92 -5.96
CA VAL A 517 -32.20 -9.44 -7.31
C VAL A 517 -30.99 -10.24 -7.85
N ALA A 518 -30.76 -11.41 -7.27
CA ALA A 518 -29.51 -12.16 -7.31
C ALA A 518 -29.40 -13.17 -8.45
N GLN A 519 -30.43 -13.30 -9.28
CA GLN A 519 -30.35 -14.03 -10.55
C GLN A 519 -29.84 -13.15 -11.71
N ARG A 520 -29.31 -11.97 -11.40
CA ARG A 520 -28.60 -11.10 -12.36
C ARG A 520 -27.19 -11.59 -12.61
N ASP A 521 -26.63 -11.17 -13.74
CA ASP A 521 -25.25 -11.46 -14.12
C ASP A 521 -24.22 -10.95 -13.11
N TYR A 522 -23.00 -11.46 -13.24
CA TYR A 522 -21.88 -11.15 -12.36
C TYR A 522 -21.55 -9.65 -12.33
N THR A 523 -21.52 -9.01 -13.50
CA THR A 523 -21.15 -7.59 -13.64
C THR A 523 -22.07 -6.72 -12.81
N TYR A 524 -23.37 -6.99 -12.87
CA TYR A 524 -24.38 -6.30 -12.09
C TYR A 524 -24.13 -6.46 -10.58
N LEU A 525 -24.00 -7.69 -10.09
CA LEU A 525 -23.77 -7.97 -8.67
C LEU A 525 -22.45 -7.37 -8.18
N PHE A 526 -21.41 -7.38 -9.01
CA PHE A 526 -20.13 -6.77 -8.70
C PHE A 526 -20.29 -5.29 -8.37
N TYR A 527 -20.93 -4.50 -9.25
CA TYR A 527 -21.10 -3.07 -9.00
C TYR A 527 -22.08 -2.77 -7.87
N TYR A 528 -23.16 -3.56 -7.75
CA TYR A 528 -24.13 -3.41 -6.67
C TYR A 528 -23.47 -3.58 -5.30
N PHE A 529 -22.73 -4.67 -5.10
CA PHE A 529 -22.04 -4.92 -3.84
C PHE A 529 -20.89 -3.93 -3.60
N ARG A 530 -20.14 -3.58 -4.66
CA ARG A 530 -19.05 -2.60 -4.57
C ARG A 530 -19.51 -1.23 -4.09
N HIS A 531 -20.70 -0.78 -4.48
CA HIS A 531 -21.15 0.59 -4.26
C HIS A 531 -22.28 0.72 -3.22
N PHE A 532 -23.06 -0.33 -2.97
CA PHE A 532 -24.32 -0.21 -2.25
C PHE A 532 -24.43 -1.10 -1.00
N VAL A 533 -23.34 -1.67 -0.50
CA VAL A 533 -23.34 -2.40 0.80
C VAL A 533 -23.29 -1.41 1.97
N PRO A 534 -24.22 -1.51 2.94
CA PRO A 534 -24.30 -0.61 4.09
C PRO A 534 -23.30 -0.96 5.21
N THR A 535 -22.00 -1.05 4.91
CA THR A 535 -20.94 -1.38 5.90
C THR A 535 -20.90 -0.43 7.09
N MET A 536 -21.44 0.77 6.93
CA MET A 536 -21.49 1.79 7.96
C MET A 536 -22.49 1.50 9.08
N LEU A 537 -23.44 0.58 8.86
CA LEU A 537 -24.46 0.19 9.83
C LEU A 537 -24.03 -0.98 10.74
N VAL A 538 -22.77 -1.42 10.65
CA VAL A 538 -22.27 -2.60 11.36
C VAL A 538 -22.44 -2.56 12.89
N GLU A 539 -22.50 -1.36 13.49
CA GLU A 539 -22.77 -1.16 14.92
C GLU A 539 -24.23 -1.33 15.31
N SER A 540 -25.18 -1.17 14.37
CA SER A 540 -26.58 -1.47 14.68
C SER A 540 -26.73 -2.97 14.93
N ASN A 541 -27.15 -3.30 16.15
CA ASN A 541 -27.45 -4.68 16.55
C ASN A 541 -28.57 -5.28 15.71
N ASN A 542 -29.63 -4.51 15.43
CA ASN A 542 -30.76 -4.96 14.63
C ASN A 542 -30.35 -5.24 13.18
N PHE A 543 -29.64 -4.31 12.56
CA PHE A 543 -29.15 -4.46 11.19
C PHE A 543 -28.17 -5.64 11.09
N PHE A 544 -27.16 -5.71 11.97
CA PHE A 544 -26.13 -6.75 11.89
C PHE A 544 -26.71 -8.15 12.14
N ALA A 545 -27.63 -8.30 13.10
CA ALA A 545 -28.31 -9.58 13.34
C ALA A 545 -29.11 -10.04 12.11
N LYS A 546 -29.88 -9.13 11.49
CA LYS A 546 -30.62 -9.43 10.25
C LYS A 546 -29.66 -9.74 9.09
N PHE A 547 -28.60 -8.95 8.94
CA PHE A 547 -27.58 -9.15 7.90
C PHE A 547 -26.95 -10.54 8.02
N LYS A 548 -26.53 -10.94 9.22
CA LYS A 548 -25.95 -12.27 9.49
C LYS A 548 -26.95 -13.39 9.17
N SER A 549 -28.20 -13.25 9.59
CA SER A 549 -29.27 -14.22 9.30
C SER A 549 -29.51 -14.38 7.79
N VAL A 550 -29.62 -13.27 7.06
CA VAL A 550 -29.82 -13.26 5.60
C VAL A 550 -28.60 -13.83 4.87
N ALA A 551 -27.39 -13.42 5.24
CA ALA A 551 -26.16 -13.94 4.65
C ALA A 551 -26.01 -15.45 4.84
N THR A 552 -26.30 -15.94 6.05
CA THR A 552 -26.25 -17.39 6.37
C THR A 552 -27.30 -18.15 5.57
N THR A 553 -28.53 -17.61 5.47
CA THR A 553 -29.61 -18.22 4.68
C THR A 553 -29.28 -18.30 3.19
N ILE A 554 -28.67 -17.24 2.64
CA ILE A 554 -28.24 -17.20 1.24
C ILE A 554 -27.12 -18.21 1.00
N ALA A 555 -26.10 -18.21 1.87
CA ALA A 555 -24.96 -19.11 1.76
C ALA A 555 -25.34 -20.60 1.83
N ALA A 556 -26.32 -20.96 2.68
CA ALA A 556 -26.80 -22.34 2.82
C ALA A 556 -27.90 -22.73 1.82
N GLY A 557 -28.47 -21.77 1.07
CA GLY A 557 -29.57 -22.06 0.16
C GLY A 557 -29.14 -22.77 -1.14
N PRO A 558 -30.09 -23.38 -1.87
CA PRO A 558 -29.77 -24.05 -3.12
C PRO A 558 -29.42 -23.05 -4.22
N THR A 559 -28.50 -23.43 -5.13
CA THR A 559 -28.07 -22.59 -6.25
C THR A 559 -29.17 -22.27 -7.25
N SER A 560 -30.23 -23.10 -7.30
CA SER A 560 -31.46 -22.82 -8.05
C SER A 560 -32.20 -21.58 -7.55
N LYS A 561 -31.99 -21.18 -6.29
CA LYS A 561 -32.61 -20.02 -5.66
C LYS A 561 -31.64 -18.85 -5.53
N TYR A 562 -30.39 -19.10 -5.16
CA TYR A 562 -29.35 -18.06 -5.01
C TYR A 562 -28.16 -18.38 -5.91
N SER A 563 -27.81 -17.48 -6.84
CA SER A 563 -26.65 -17.69 -7.70
C SER A 563 -25.37 -17.87 -6.88
N ALA A 564 -24.43 -18.68 -7.39
CA ALA A 564 -23.13 -18.87 -6.74
C ALA A 564 -22.42 -17.53 -6.50
N THR A 565 -22.54 -16.58 -7.43
CA THR A 565 -22.02 -15.21 -7.31
C THR A 565 -22.63 -14.48 -6.12
N LEU A 566 -23.95 -14.53 -5.92
CA LEU A 566 -24.58 -13.90 -4.76
C LEU A 566 -24.10 -14.52 -3.46
N GLN A 567 -24.10 -15.86 -3.39
CA GLN A 567 -23.67 -16.60 -2.20
C GLN A 567 -22.26 -16.19 -1.80
N HIS A 568 -21.36 -16.15 -2.78
CA HIS A 568 -20.00 -15.68 -2.62
C HIS A 568 -19.95 -14.23 -2.11
N LYS A 569 -20.62 -13.28 -2.76
CA LYS A 569 -20.62 -11.86 -2.35
C LYS A 569 -21.16 -11.67 -0.93
N MET A 570 -22.27 -12.31 -0.57
CA MET A 570 -22.84 -12.21 0.78
C MET A 570 -21.91 -12.77 1.84
N ALA A 571 -21.22 -13.89 1.58
CA ALA A 571 -20.24 -14.44 2.50
C ALA A 571 -19.03 -13.50 2.68
N CYS A 572 -18.58 -12.85 1.59
CA CYS A 572 -17.50 -11.85 1.64
C CYS A 572 -17.88 -10.64 2.50
N GLU A 573 -19.09 -10.13 2.33
CA GLU A 573 -19.57 -8.98 3.09
C GLU A 573 -19.81 -9.34 4.57
N LEU A 574 -20.30 -10.55 4.87
CA LEU A 574 -20.42 -11.01 6.26
C LEU A 574 -19.06 -11.05 6.96
N SER A 575 -18.06 -11.65 6.32
CA SER A 575 -16.69 -11.68 6.83
C SER A 575 -16.12 -10.27 7.05
N THR A 576 -16.45 -9.33 6.15
CA THR A 576 -16.06 -7.93 6.29
C THR A 576 -16.75 -7.26 7.47
N MET A 577 -18.06 -7.42 7.63
CA MET A 577 -18.82 -6.86 8.75
C MET A 577 -18.33 -7.41 10.10
N GLU A 578 -18.03 -8.70 10.19
CA GLU A 578 -17.49 -9.33 11.41
C GLU A 578 -16.12 -8.73 11.78
N ARG A 579 -15.21 -8.57 10.81
CA ARG A 579 -13.92 -7.90 11.02
C ARG A 579 -14.09 -6.45 11.49
N LEU A 580 -14.97 -5.68 10.83
CA LEU A 580 -15.23 -4.29 11.22
C LEU A 580 -15.75 -4.20 12.65
N ARG A 581 -16.67 -5.09 13.05
CA ARG A 581 -17.24 -5.13 14.40
C ARG A 581 -16.18 -5.50 15.44
N ALA A 582 -15.34 -6.49 15.16
CA ALA A 582 -14.23 -6.88 16.03
C ALA A 582 -13.22 -5.74 16.23
N ALA A 583 -12.81 -5.08 15.14
CA ALA A 583 -11.86 -3.97 15.21
C ALA A 583 -12.41 -2.75 15.97
N ARG A 584 -13.70 -2.42 15.78
CA ARG A 584 -14.36 -1.33 16.52
C ARG A 584 -14.44 -1.60 18.02
N ALA A 585 -14.68 -2.86 18.42
CA ALA A 585 -14.74 -3.24 19.84
C ALA A 585 -13.41 -3.01 20.59
N VAL A 586 -12.26 -3.10 19.90
CA VAL A 586 -10.95 -2.80 20.50
C VAL A 586 -10.89 -1.34 20.98
N ASP A 587 -11.36 -0.39 20.17
CA ASP A 587 -11.40 1.02 20.53
C ASP A 587 -12.39 1.33 21.66
N GLU A 588 -13.48 0.58 21.79
CA GLU A 588 -14.40 0.71 22.93
C GLU A 588 -13.74 0.31 24.25
N VAL A 589 -12.95 -0.77 24.24
CA VAL A 589 -12.18 -1.21 25.42
C VAL A 589 -11.09 -0.22 25.77
N VAL A 590 -10.33 0.28 24.77
CA VAL A 590 -9.30 1.32 25.00
C VAL A 590 -9.94 2.62 25.49
N GLY A 591 -11.06 3.03 24.88
CA GLY A 591 -11.83 4.20 25.27
C GLY A 591 -12.41 4.08 26.69
N ALA A 592 -12.89 2.90 27.08
CA ALA A 592 -13.37 2.63 28.44
C ALA A 592 -12.24 2.67 29.48
N LYS A 593 -11.06 2.13 29.16
CA LYS A 593 -9.86 2.21 30.03
C LYS A 593 -9.39 3.66 30.21
N LEU A 594 -9.38 4.45 29.13
CA LEU A 594 -9.10 5.88 29.19
C LEU A 594 -10.17 6.58 30.05
N ALA A 595 -11.46 6.44 29.75
CA ALA A 595 -12.52 7.06 30.55
C ALA A 595 -12.48 6.66 32.05
N ALA A 596 -12.10 5.42 32.37
CA ALA A 596 -11.91 4.96 33.74
C ALA A 596 -10.70 5.61 34.42
N SER A 597 -9.57 5.77 33.71
CA SER A 597 -8.38 6.46 34.23
C SER A 597 -8.61 7.95 34.49
N TRP A 598 -9.50 8.59 33.72
CA TRP A 598 -9.90 9.98 33.92
C TRP A 598 -10.85 10.12 35.12
N ARG A 599 -11.80 9.18 35.31
CA ARG A 599 -12.65 9.14 36.51
C ARG A 599 -11.88 8.84 37.79
N SER A 600 -10.79 8.08 37.72
CA SER A 600 -9.91 7.85 38.87
C SER A 600 -9.00 9.05 39.15
N ALA A 601 -8.55 9.78 38.13
CA ALA A 601 -7.81 11.02 38.28
C ALA A 601 -8.68 12.15 38.89
N ASP A 602 -9.95 12.25 38.50
CA ASP A 602 -10.90 13.21 39.09
C ASP A 602 -11.24 12.87 40.55
N LYS A 603 -11.30 11.58 40.91
CA LYS A 603 -11.44 11.16 42.32
C LYS A 603 -10.19 11.43 43.15
N ALA A 604 -8.99 11.37 42.56
CA ALA A 604 -7.74 11.66 43.24
C ALA A 604 -7.52 13.17 43.50
N ASN A 605 -8.13 14.05 42.70
CA ASN A 605 -8.07 15.51 42.87
C ASN A 605 -9.24 16.11 43.69
N GLY A 606 -10.13 15.27 44.22
CA GLY A 606 -11.29 15.69 45.00
C GLY A 606 -11.02 16.00 46.47
N SER A 607 -10.15 16.97 46.79
CA SER A 607 -10.20 17.64 48.11
C SER A 607 -9.82 19.12 48.01
N ARG A 608 -10.80 19.95 47.61
CA ARG A 608 -11.03 21.34 48.05
C ARG A 608 -12.02 22.01 47.11
N ARG A 609 -13.32 21.90 47.44
CA ARG A 609 -14.28 22.96 47.16
C ARG A 609 -15.20 23.06 48.36
N THR A 610 -15.04 24.16 49.09
CA THR A 610 -15.98 24.65 50.09
C THR A 610 -17.21 25.24 49.40
N ASN A 611 -18.34 25.07 50.07
CA ASN A 611 -19.70 25.45 49.68
C ASN A 611 -19.88 26.93 49.31
N GLY A 612 -20.88 27.22 48.47
CA GLY A 612 -21.42 28.55 48.23
C GLY A 612 -22.36 28.64 47.02
N ASP A 613 -23.63 28.28 47.26
CA ASP A 613 -24.88 28.73 46.64
C ASP A 613 -25.11 28.68 45.12
N GLY A 614 -26.36 28.34 44.77
CA GLY A 614 -26.77 27.85 43.46
C GLY A 614 -27.23 28.91 42.47
N VAL A 615 -27.41 28.45 41.22
CA VAL A 615 -28.50 28.74 40.26
C VAL A 615 -28.29 27.80 39.05
N ALA A 616 -29.39 27.35 38.46
CA ALA A 616 -29.53 26.29 37.47
C ALA A 616 -29.14 26.68 36.01
N ASP A 617 -28.83 25.63 35.24
CA ASP A 617 -28.90 25.41 33.78
C ASP A 617 -28.38 26.48 32.79
N GLY A 618 -27.37 26.07 31.99
CA GLY A 618 -27.03 26.70 30.70
C GLY A 618 -25.59 26.50 30.25
N GLU A 619 -25.41 25.79 29.12
CA GLU A 619 -24.29 25.86 28.16
C GLU A 619 -22.84 25.43 28.53
N GLU A 620 -22.24 24.74 27.54
CA GLU A 620 -20.82 24.62 27.18
C GLU A 620 -19.76 24.10 28.18
N GLY A 621 -19.18 22.95 27.83
CA GLY A 621 -17.88 22.47 28.33
C GLY A 621 -16.83 22.41 27.22
N VAL A 622 -16.51 23.55 26.59
CA VAL A 622 -15.37 23.71 25.67
C VAL A 622 -14.10 23.92 26.51
N LEU A 623 -13.11 23.04 26.37
CA LEU A 623 -11.75 23.26 26.88
C LEU A 623 -11.14 24.48 26.18
N ARG A 624 -11.16 25.65 26.85
CA ARG A 624 -10.49 26.85 26.39
C ARG A 624 -8.99 26.77 26.69
N ILE A 625 -8.19 26.84 25.64
CA ILE A 625 -6.76 27.16 25.73
C ILE A 625 -6.66 28.63 26.18
N PRO A 626 -5.90 28.98 27.23
CA PRO A 626 -5.75 30.38 27.62
C PRO A 626 -4.87 31.07 26.58
N VAL A 627 -5.48 31.95 25.80
CA VAL A 627 -4.78 32.89 24.92
C VAL A 627 -4.71 34.22 25.67
N SER A 628 -3.56 34.87 25.74
CA SER A 628 -3.47 36.22 26.29
C SER A 628 -4.30 37.19 25.43
N ALA A 629 -4.68 38.33 26.02
CA ALA A 629 -5.61 39.30 25.42
C ALA A 629 -5.16 39.88 24.06
N ASP A 630 -3.90 39.68 23.68
CA ASP A 630 -3.28 40.08 22.41
C ASP A 630 -3.20 38.95 21.37
N GLY A 631 -3.83 37.79 21.60
CA GLY A 631 -3.99 36.73 20.61
C GLY A 631 -2.70 35.96 20.27
N LYS A 632 -1.64 36.14 21.06
CA LYS A 632 -0.37 35.42 20.89
C LYS A 632 -0.37 34.15 21.73
N PHE A 633 0.06 33.06 21.09
CA PHE A 633 0.26 31.76 21.71
C PHE A 633 1.42 31.81 22.70
N ASP A 634 1.21 31.39 23.95
CA ASP A 634 2.26 31.30 24.98
C ASP A 634 3.12 30.03 24.77
N PRO A 635 4.38 30.16 24.30
CA PRO A 635 5.25 29.01 24.06
C PRO A 635 5.60 28.25 25.36
N ALA A 636 5.45 28.86 26.54
CA ALA A 636 5.73 28.23 27.83
C ALA A 636 4.72 27.11 28.16
N TYR A 637 3.52 27.14 27.57
CA TYR A 637 2.49 26.11 27.76
C TYR A 637 2.88 24.77 27.12
N LEU A 638 3.52 24.78 25.95
CA LEU A 638 4.05 23.56 25.30
C LEU A 638 5.24 22.95 26.06
N LEU A 639 6.08 23.80 26.65
CA LEU A 639 7.27 23.37 27.41
C LEU A 639 6.91 22.71 28.75
N LYS A 640 5.78 23.10 29.36
CA LYS A 640 5.28 22.47 30.60
C LYS A 640 4.65 21.09 30.35
N VAL A 641 4.20 20.82 29.13
CA VAL A 641 3.57 19.55 28.70
C VAL A 641 4.60 18.54 28.18
N LEU A 642 5.73 18.99 27.62
CA LEU A 642 6.68 18.11 26.92
C LEU A 642 8.00 17.82 27.66
N GLY A 643 8.20 18.32 28.88
CA GLY A 643 9.28 17.88 29.79
C GLY A 643 10.73 18.11 29.34
N GLY A 644 10.98 18.81 28.23
CA GLY A 644 12.33 19.07 27.71
C GLY A 644 12.90 20.44 28.08
N LYS A 645 14.22 20.54 28.30
CA LYS A 645 14.91 21.84 28.45
C LYS A 645 15.02 22.57 27.11
N PRO A 646 14.85 23.90 27.07
CA PRO A 646 14.95 24.68 25.84
C PRO A 646 16.38 24.71 25.28
N PRO A 647 16.56 24.77 23.95
CA PRO A 647 17.88 24.91 23.33
C PRO A 647 18.54 26.23 23.71
N THR A 648 19.86 26.21 23.82
CA THR A 648 20.68 27.38 24.17
C THR A 648 20.62 28.44 23.06
N LYS A 649 20.92 29.70 23.43
CA LYS A 649 20.99 30.81 22.46
C LYS A 649 22.00 30.55 21.34
N GLU A 650 23.05 29.78 21.61
CA GLU A 650 24.09 29.41 20.65
C GLU A 650 23.60 28.36 19.65
N GLU A 651 22.82 27.37 20.09
CA GLU A 651 22.19 26.38 19.20
C GLU A 651 21.16 27.02 18.28
N VAL A 652 20.37 27.97 18.79
CA VAL A 652 19.42 28.75 17.99
C VAL A 652 20.15 29.64 16.97
N ALA A 653 21.29 30.23 17.34
CA ALA A 653 22.11 31.01 16.43
C ALA A 653 22.80 30.15 15.35
N ALA A 654 23.23 28.93 15.68
CA ALA A 654 23.82 27.98 14.73
C ALA A 654 22.77 27.46 13.73
N MET A 655 21.56 27.18 14.19
CA MET A 655 20.44 26.81 13.31
C MET A 655 20.08 27.93 12.34
N ARG A 656 20.01 29.18 12.82
CA ARG A 656 19.74 30.35 11.96
C ARG A 656 20.81 30.56 10.90
N ARG A 657 22.09 30.36 11.22
CA ARG A 657 23.20 30.45 10.25
C ARG A 657 23.10 29.38 9.16
N ARG A 658 22.86 28.13 9.52
CA ARG A 658 22.68 27.03 8.54
C ARG A 658 21.47 27.24 7.62
N THR A 659 20.39 27.81 8.14
CA THR A 659 19.21 28.15 7.33
C THR A 659 19.51 29.29 6.36
N ALA A 660 20.21 30.34 6.81
CA ALA A 660 20.60 31.47 5.97
C ALA A 660 21.56 31.05 4.83
N GLU A 661 22.53 30.16 5.10
CA GLU A 661 23.44 29.62 4.09
C GLU A 661 22.71 28.79 3.02
N LYS A 662 21.74 27.95 3.44
CA LYS A 662 20.90 27.18 2.50
C LYS A 662 20.00 28.08 1.65
N GLU A 663 19.49 29.17 2.21
CA GLU A 663 18.69 30.14 1.46
C GLU A 663 19.54 30.96 0.47
N ALA A 664 20.76 31.34 0.84
CA ALA A 664 21.69 32.02 -0.06
C ALA A 664 22.02 31.15 -1.29
N ALA A 665 22.38 29.88 -1.07
CA ALA A 665 22.66 28.94 -2.17
C ALA A 665 21.45 28.73 -3.10
N ARG A 666 20.22 28.78 -2.57
CA ARG A 666 18.99 28.69 -3.38
C ARG A 666 18.72 29.96 -4.19
N ARG A 667 19.06 31.15 -3.68
CA ARG A 667 18.91 32.42 -4.41
C ARG A 667 19.91 32.49 -5.58
N ASP A 668 21.13 32.03 -5.38
CA ASP A 668 22.15 32.02 -6.44
C ASP A 668 21.79 31.06 -7.57
N ALA A 669 21.28 29.86 -7.24
CA ALA A 669 20.78 28.93 -8.24
C ALA A 669 19.55 29.46 -9.01
N ALA A 670 18.66 30.20 -8.34
CA ALA A 670 17.50 30.82 -8.97
C ALA A 670 17.90 31.97 -9.91
N ARG A 671 18.91 32.78 -9.54
CA ARG A 671 19.44 33.84 -10.40
C ARG A 671 20.07 33.27 -11.67
N ALA A 672 20.89 32.22 -11.56
CA ALA A 672 21.50 31.55 -12.71
C ALA A 672 20.44 30.96 -13.70
N ALA A 673 19.33 30.45 -13.15
CA ALA A 673 18.22 29.95 -13.96
C ALA A 673 17.42 31.06 -14.65
N GLN A 674 17.34 32.25 -14.03
CA GLN A 674 16.66 33.42 -14.59
C GLN A 674 17.49 34.08 -15.70
N GLU A 675 18.81 34.20 -15.52
CA GLU A 675 19.74 34.67 -16.56
C GLU A 675 19.74 33.75 -17.78
N SER A 676 19.65 32.43 -17.57
CA SER A 676 19.52 31.45 -18.65
C SER A 676 18.20 31.59 -19.41
N ARG A 677 17.12 32.06 -18.77
CA ARG A 677 15.82 32.29 -19.42
C ARG A 677 15.77 33.60 -20.20
N SER A 678 16.35 34.69 -19.67
CA SER A 678 16.38 35.95 -20.43
C SER A 678 17.20 35.82 -21.72
N LEU A 679 18.31 35.07 -21.67
CA LEU A 679 19.09 34.73 -22.87
C LEU A 679 18.31 33.94 -23.92
N ILE A 680 17.33 33.13 -23.51
CA ILE A 680 16.47 32.35 -24.42
C ILE A 680 15.37 33.24 -25.02
N ASP A 681 14.89 34.22 -24.28
CA ASP A 681 13.82 35.12 -24.71
C ASP A 681 14.36 36.25 -25.61
N ASP A 682 15.59 36.72 -25.39
CA ASP A 682 16.29 37.66 -26.28
C ASP A 682 16.56 37.04 -27.67
N VAL A 683 16.83 35.73 -27.73
CA VAL A 683 17.00 34.96 -28.98
C VAL A 683 15.67 34.77 -29.72
N LYS A 684 14.52 34.81 -29.02
CA LYS A 684 13.20 34.71 -29.64
C LYS A 684 12.66 36.05 -30.13
N ALA A 685 13.10 37.17 -29.54
CA ALA A 685 12.58 38.50 -29.83
C ALA A 685 13.20 39.17 -31.08
N GLY A 686 14.36 38.71 -31.55
CA GLY A 686 15.08 39.30 -32.69
C GLY A 686 14.84 38.59 -34.01
N VAL A 687 13.65 38.74 -34.62
CA VAL A 687 13.46 38.43 -36.05
C VAL A 687 12.64 39.55 -36.70
N THR A 688 13.33 40.46 -37.39
CA THR A 688 12.86 41.10 -38.64
C THR A 688 14.00 41.85 -39.33
N ASP A 689 14.02 41.71 -40.66
CA ASP A 689 14.76 42.46 -41.69
C ASP A 689 16.20 42.11 -42.09
N SER A 690 16.49 42.41 -43.36
CA SER A 690 16.86 41.45 -44.40
C SER A 690 18.32 41.56 -44.88
N VAL A 691 19.23 42.03 -44.02
CA VAL A 691 20.66 42.21 -44.37
C VAL A 691 21.60 41.18 -43.72
N SER A 692 21.13 40.31 -42.82
CA SER A 692 22.00 39.43 -42.02
C SER A 692 22.10 37.95 -42.46
N ASN A 693 21.80 37.59 -43.70
CA ASN A 693 21.79 36.14 -44.06
C ASN A 693 23.18 35.51 -44.33
N ALA A 694 24.24 36.29 -44.55
CA ALA A 694 25.59 35.78 -44.76
C ALA A 694 26.34 35.59 -43.42
N MET A 695 26.38 36.60 -42.56
CA MET A 695 26.96 36.50 -41.21
C MET A 695 26.23 35.46 -40.34
N LEU A 696 24.89 35.37 -40.41
CA LEU A 696 24.15 34.36 -39.65
C LEU A 696 24.44 32.93 -40.13
N ARG A 697 24.88 32.70 -41.37
CA ARG A 697 25.27 31.36 -41.83
C ARG A 697 26.63 30.95 -41.27
N GLU A 698 27.56 31.90 -41.16
CA GLU A 698 28.89 31.67 -40.61
C GLU A 698 28.85 31.49 -39.09
N GLU A 699 28.11 32.34 -38.37
CA GLU A 699 27.93 32.24 -36.92
C GLU A 699 27.14 30.97 -36.54
N ARG A 700 26.10 30.61 -37.32
CA ARG A 700 25.33 29.38 -37.11
C ARG A 700 26.16 28.13 -37.41
N SER A 701 27.05 28.16 -38.41
CA SER A 701 27.99 27.06 -38.66
C SER A 701 28.97 26.89 -37.50
N ARG A 702 29.48 27.99 -36.94
CA ARG A 702 30.41 28.00 -35.81
C ARG A 702 29.76 27.54 -34.49
N VAL A 703 28.53 27.97 -34.22
CA VAL A 703 27.74 27.51 -33.05
C VAL A 703 27.31 26.05 -33.19
N LEU A 704 26.95 25.59 -34.40
CA LEU A 704 26.61 24.19 -34.63
C LEU A 704 27.85 23.28 -34.53
N SER A 705 29.03 23.75 -34.96
CA SER A 705 30.31 23.07 -34.76
C SER A 705 30.66 22.94 -33.28
N GLY A 706 30.61 24.03 -32.50
CA GLY A 706 30.88 23.99 -31.06
C GLY A 706 29.85 23.16 -30.27
N ARG A 707 28.59 23.12 -30.73
CA ARG A 707 27.54 22.29 -30.14
C ARG A 707 27.67 20.81 -30.51
N ALA A 708 28.18 20.50 -31.72
CA ALA A 708 28.53 19.15 -32.13
C ALA A 708 29.75 18.63 -31.35
N GLU A 709 30.76 19.47 -31.09
CA GLU A 709 31.90 19.15 -30.24
C GLU A 709 31.48 18.94 -28.77
N ALA A 710 30.60 19.78 -28.23
CA ALA A 710 30.07 19.62 -26.88
C ALA A 710 29.18 18.36 -26.73
N LEU A 711 28.40 18.02 -27.76
CA LEU A 711 27.63 16.77 -27.80
C LEU A 711 28.54 15.54 -27.94
N ALA A 712 29.59 15.62 -28.77
CA ALA A 712 30.58 14.56 -28.91
C ALA A 712 31.37 14.35 -27.60
N ALA A 713 31.75 15.42 -26.90
CA ALA A 713 32.39 15.34 -25.59
C ALA A 713 31.45 14.74 -24.52
N ARG A 714 30.16 15.09 -24.55
CA ARG A 714 29.16 14.53 -23.64
C ARG A 714 28.87 13.05 -23.91
N ASP A 715 28.82 12.66 -25.19
CA ASP A 715 28.66 11.26 -25.60
C ASP A 715 29.91 10.44 -25.29
N ALA A 716 31.12 11.00 -25.44
CA ALA A 716 32.36 10.36 -25.02
C ALA A 716 32.39 10.14 -23.49
N ALA A 717 32.02 11.15 -22.69
CA ALA A 717 31.92 11.03 -21.25
C ALA A 717 30.83 10.04 -20.80
N LEU A 718 29.71 9.97 -21.54
CA LEU A 718 28.67 8.97 -21.29
C LEU A 718 29.16 7.56 -21.60
N LYS A 719 29.89 7.38 -22.70
CA LYS A 719 30.47 6.11 -23.12
C LYS A 719 31.51 5.62 -22.11
N GLU A 720 32.37 6.50 -21.62
CA GLU A 720 33.33 6.20 -20.54
C GLU A 720 32.64 5.80 -19.23
N ARG A 721 31.55 6.49 -18.85
CA ARG A 721 30.76 6.14 -17.66
C ARG A 721 30.05 4.79 -17.79
N VAL A 722 29.55 4.46 -18.99
CA VAL A 722 28.94 3.16 -19.30
C VAL A 722 30.00 2.05 -19.29
N GLU A 723 31.18 2.30 -19.83
CA GLU A 723 32.30 1.34 -19.81
C GLU A 723 32.83 1.12 -18.38
N LEU A 724 32.91 2.17 -17.55
CA LEU A 724 33.27 2.07 -16.14
C LEU A 724 32.21 1.29 -15.34
N ALA A 725 30.93 1.51 -15.62
CA ALA A 725 29.83 0.75 -15.02
C ALA A 725 29.88 -0.73 -15.45
N ALA A 726 30.14 -1.01 -16.73
CA ALA A 726 30.32 -2.36 -17.25
C ALA A 726 31.56 -3.06 -16.65
N ALA A 727 32.67 -2.34 -16.45
CA ALA A 727 33.86 -2.85 -15.79
C ALA A 727 33.60 -3.18 -14.31
N ARG A 728 32.86 -2.33 -13.58
CA ARG A 728 32.42 -2.61 -12.21
C ARG A 728 31.50 -3.82 -12.14
N SER A 729 30.55 -3.94 -13.08
CA SER A 729 29.67 -5.11 -13.18
C SER A 729 30.44 -6.40 -13.45
N ARG A 730 31.43 -6.38 -14.37
CA ARG A 730 32.33 -7.51 -14.62
C ARG A 730 33.18 -7.89 -13.39
N ALA A 731 33.66 -6.90 -12.63
CA ALA A 731 34.43 -7.15 -11.41
C ALA A 731 33.57 -7.78 -10.30
N VAL A 732 32.31 -7.36 -10.17
CA VAL A 732 31.34 -7.98 -9.25
C VAL A 732 31.04 -9.42 -9.68
N ALA A 733 30.76 -9.66 -10.97
CA ALA A 733 30.53 -10.99 -11.51
C ALA A 733 31.73 -11.92 -11.30
N ALA A 734 32.96 -11.43 -11.50
CA ALA A 734 34.18 -12.20 -11.25
C ALA A 734 34.36 -12.59 -9.77
N ARG A 735 34.04 -11.67 -8.84
CA ARG A 735 34.06 -11.97 -7.39
C ARG A 735 33.00 -13.01 -7.02
N GLN A 736 31.83 -12.94 -7.64
CA GLN A 736 30.73 -13.86 -7.39
C GLN A 736 31.03 -15.26 -7.93
N LEU A 737 31.66 -15.37 -9.11
CA LEU A 737 32.18 -16.63 -9.65
C LEU A 737 33.28 -17.23 -8.76
N ALA A 738 34.19 -16.40 -8.23
CA ALA A 738 35.23 -16.86 -7.30
C ALA A 738 34.65 -17.36 -5.97
N MET A 739 33.57 -16.73 -5.49
CA MET A 739 32.84 -17.16 -4.29
C MET A 739 32.12 -18.51 -4.54
N GLN A 740 31.40 -18.64 -5.66
CA GLN A 740 30.76 -19.90 -6.06
C GLN A 740 31.78 -21.04 -6.24
N ALA A 741 32.96 -20.76 -6.80
CA ALA A 741 34.03 -21.75 -6.90
C ALA A 741 34.53 -22.21 -5.53
N ARG A 742 34.67 -21.29 -4.55
CA ARG A 742 35.04 -21.63 -3.17
C ARG A 742 33.97 -22.47 -2.46
N GLU A 743 32.70 -22.09 -2.60
CA GLU A 743 31.58 -22.86 -2.03
C GLU A 743 31.48 -24.26 -2.61
N SER A 744 31.61 -24.40 -3.93
CA SER A 744 31.60 -25.72 -4.59
C SER A 744 32.75 -26.62 -4.10
N SER A 745 33.94 -26.03 -3.89
CA SER A 745 35.08 -26.73 -3.30
C SER A 745 34.85 -27.11 -1.84
N LEU A 746 34.12 -26.30 -1.06
CA LEU A 746 33.80 -26.59 0.34
C LEU A 746 32.81 -27.76 0.43
N ARG A 747 31.73 -27.71 -0.36
CA ARG A 747 30.72 -28.79 -0.44
C ARG A 747 31.34 -30.11 -0.89
N ALA A 748 32.27 -30.07 -1.85
CA ALA A 748 32.99 -31.27 -2.30
C ALA A 748 33.93 -31.85 -1.22
N ARG A 749 34.40 -31.03 -0.27
CA ARG A 749 35.17 -31.48 0.90
C ARG A 749 34.25 -32.11 1.95
N GLU A 750 33.13 -31.46 2.25
CA GLU A 750 32.13 -31.96 3.20
C GLU A 750 31.54 -33.30 2.75
N ALA A 751 31.19 -33.44 1.48
CA ALA A 751 30.70 -34.70 0.91
C ALA A 751 31.70 -35.86 1.08
N ARG A 752 33.01 -35.59 0.94
CA ARG A 752 34.06 -36.59 1.18
C ARG A 752 34.19 -36.96 2.66
N VAL A 753 33.99 -36.01 3.57
CA VAL A 753 33.99 -36.27 5.02
C VAL A 753 32.79 -37.14 5.40
N VAL A 754 31.61 -36.84 4.87
CA VAL A 754 30.39 -37.64 5.08
C VAL A 754 30.56 -39.06 4.53
N GLN A 755 31.08 -39.22 3.31
CA GLN A 755 31.37 -40.55 2.73
C GLN A 755 32.37 -41.35 3.58
N ARG A 756 33.43 -40.72 4.09
CA ARG A 756 34.40 -41.39 4.97
C ARG A 756 33.79 -41.83 6.30
N ARG A 757 32.93 -41.00 6.89
CA ARG A 757 32.20 -41.36 8.12
C ARG A 757 31.23 -42.51 7.89
N ALA A 758 30.49 -42.51 6.77
CA ALA A 758 29.59 -43.59 6.40
C ALA A 758 30.34 -44.91 6.19
N ALA A 759 31.49 -44.88 5.50
CA ALA A 759 32.35 -46.05 5.30
C ALA A 759 32.93 -46.59 6.62
N ALA A 760 33.36 -45.72 7.54
CA ALA A 760 33.84 -46.12 8.86
C ALA A 760 32.74 -46.77 9.71
N LEU A 761 31.50 -46.24 9.64
CA LEU A 761 30.35 -46.81 10.35
C LEU A 761 29.98 -48.20 9.82
N ALA A 762 30.01 -48.38 8.49
CA ALA A 762 29.77 -49.66 7.85
C ALA A 762 30.83 -50.71 8.24
N LEU A 763 32.10 -50.32 8.30
CA LEU A 763 33.19 -51.19 8.74
C LEU A 763 33.04 -51.61 10.21
N ALA A 764 32.71 -50.66 11.09
CA ALA A 764 32.47 -50.93 12.51
C ALA A 764 31.29 -51.89 12.71
N LYS A 765 30.21 -51.73 11.93
CA LYS A 765 29.06 -52.63 11.94
C LYS A 765 29.44 -54.05 11.49
N ALA A 766 30.20 -54.17 10.40
CA ALA A 766 30.67 -55.47 9.91
C ALA A 766 31.60 -56.17 10.92
N GLN A 767 32.47 -55.43 11.62
CA GLN A 767 33.30 -55.99 12.69
C GLN A 767 32.47 -56.44 13.90
N ALA A 768 31.44 -55.69 14.29
CA ALA A 768 30.54 -56.09 15.37
C ALA A 768 29.76 -57.38 15.01
N GLU A 769 29.25 -57.49 13.78
CA GLU A 769 28.57 -58.68 13.28
C GLU A 769 29.50 -59.90 13.22
N MET A 770 30.75 -59.72 12.77
CA MET A 770 31.75 -60.80 12.75
C MET A 770 32.12 -61.27 14.16
N THR A 771 32.25 -60.33 15.11
CA THR A 771 32.56 -60.66 16.52
C THR A 771 31.41 -61.42 17.17
N ALA A 772 30.16 -61.02 16.88
CA ALA A 772 28.96 -61.73 17.35
C ALA A 772 28.86 -63.14 16.76
N ALA A 773 29.16 -63.31 15.46
CA ALA A 773 29.19 -64.62 14.81
C ALA A 773 30.27 -65.54 15.39
N GLN A 774 31.47 -65.02 15.68
CA GLN A 774 32.55 -65.78 16.32
C GLN A 774 32.22 -66.16 17.77
N ALA A 775 31.48 -65.32 18.50
CA ALA A 775 31.01 -65.62 19.84
C ALA A 775 29.90 -66.68 19.86
N ALA A 776 29.06 -66.74 18.82
CA ALA A 776 28.02 -67.77 18.67
C ALA A 776 28.56 -69.13 18.19
N ALA A 777 29.74 -69.14 17.55
CA ALA A 777 30.40 -70.35 17.06
C ALA A 777 31.33 -71.01 18.11
N ARG A 778 31.66 -70.30 19.19
CA ARG A 778 32.36 -70.82 20.37
C ARG A 778 31.36 -71.26 21.42
#